data_AF-A0A482ZVD6-F1
#
_entry.id   AF-A0A482ZVD6-F1
#
_cell.length_a   1.000
_cell.length_b   1.000
_cell.length_c   1.000
_cell.angle_alpha   90.00
_cell.angle_beta   90.00
_cell.angle_gamma   90.00
#
_symmetry.space_group_name_H-M   'P 1'
#
loop_
_entity.id
_entity.type
_entity.pdbx_description
1 polymer ?
#
loop_
_entity_poly.entity_id
_entity_poly.type
_entity_poly.pdbx_seq_one_letter_code
_entity_poly.pdbx_strand_id
1 'polypeptide(L)'
;MKAYYHAGLREIAKNSGYKAETLKSLENCSHFKRTHSFLLQLWEAMLTEMMKLFVDSYPQFAALRSAILKAFEKAKQKDTTSHELLIAVQHLVTTTKALDEFNKFITKQGEADDTWQFWSNFVLTDCFGYVCLFIAIRTSNWDLRVSSLKNMIPLFSAYDRPCYQKLIPDHIADIECYDQQILTCFREGGFTVKIKGGMGHAVALDEAHEMCVNRDLKMAVARPTEAYLRKTNFFLSYRIKAQTQLTSQLFPDAAEQAQQSNLFDTTSHTKHWDENIVNMRSVISQHKMFTSPESNRGIVNVFTGQEATPEQRHDLLNARKMGNQYYENYVTHHILQVPSVTNAPLRKRRLLTMAPPKITKTKISQKQKEERDTNKYLRRRLAWCNRTGQQFDEGEEQYSLFPRALADPDGNPHKGTKSKWTEKLQARYNVPNTTPFLSSPPWIPQVAIVDAMFAINTNPLRQHKTMEQYAYFLFRQSVVPHYSHGTQEVHLVFDHPGRLPFNPKDCEHNRRYSKSSGSEHTHVTLTTQSAVPRPWREHLECRQCKRAIVVALGWVFLHTGKNHLQGNQTLVLAGCFSGATQDDAWIITGGGTLPQSTERFRSNAQEADMRVWRHATQTQHQHVLVYSPDTDVYNIGIVMPQSTKHYVVQINIPHGPPRYVDINKLLVSFRLDPDLASLPQNQLGSIMLQLYITTGCDYISYISGIGKATFLKIFFQHAGFITGTYT
;
A
#
# COMPACT_ATOMS: atom_id res chain seq x y z
N MET A 1 12.23 -15.29 15.44
CA MET A 1 13.14 -15.61 14.31
C MET A 1 14.24 -14.58 14.10
N LYS A 2 13.97 -13.32 13.71
CA LYS A 2 15.03 -12.35 13.29
C LYS A 2 16.22 -12.20 14.26
N ALA A 3 15.97 -12.07 15.57
CA ALA A 3 17.01 -11.94 16.60
C ALA A 3 17.86 -13.20 16.76
N TYR A 4 17.21 -14.37 16.69
CA TYR A 4 17.76 -15.67 17.06
C TYR A 4 18.36 -16.44 15.88
N TYR A 5 17.97 -16.10 14.64
CA TYR A 5 18.28 -16.93 13.48
C TYR A 5 19.78 -17.10 13.25
N HIS A 6 20.51 -15.99 13.16
CA HIS A 6 21.97 -15.99 12.96
C HIS A 6 22.77 -16.20 14.27
N ALA A 7 22.09 -16.20 15.42
CA ALA A 7 22.71 -16.50 16.71
C ALA A 7 22.82 -18.02 17.00
N GLY A 8 22.15 -18.86 16.21
CA GLY A 8 22.28 -20.32 16.33
C GLY A 8 21.13 -21.13 15.72
N LEU A 9 19.94 -20.55 15.49
CA LEU A 9 18.81 -21.33 14.94
C LEU A 9 19.06 -21.82 13.52
N ARG A 10 19.85 -21.09 12.73
CA ARG A 10 20.25 -21.49 11.39
C ARG A 10 21.04 -22.79 11.44
N GLU A 11 21.98 -22.91 12.37
CA GLU A 11 22.83 -24.08 12.53
C GLU A 11 22.04 -25.27 13.07
N ILE A 12 21.14 -25.05 14.02
CA ILE A 12 20.22 -26.10 14.49
C ILE A 12 19.36 -26.61 13.32
N ALA A 13 18.73 -25.71 12.56
CA ALA A 13 17.94 -26.10 11.39
C ALA A 13 18.77 -26.87 10.36
N LYS A 14 20.00 -26.40 10.06
CA LYS A 14 20.90 -27.07 9.11
C LYS A 14 21.24 -28.49 9.56
N ASN A 15 21.56 -28.68 10.84
CA ASN A 15 21.91 -29.98 11.41
C ASN A 15 20.68 -30.91 11.56
N SER A 16 19.47 -30.34 11.67
CA SER A 16 18.21 -31.10 11.67
C SER A 16 17.63 -31.35 10.27
N GLY A 17 18.46 -31.27 9.21
CA GLY A 17 18.09 -31.70 7.86
C GLY A 17 17.47 -30.64 6.95
N TYR A 18 17.35 -29.39 7.39
CA TYR A 18 16.89 -28.29 6.53
C TYR A 18 18.01 -27.86 5.56
N LYS A 19 17.73 -27.89 4.25
CA LYS A 19 18.71 -27.60 3.18
C LYS A 19 18.29 -26.42 2.29
N ALA A 20 19.28 -25.64 1.84
CA ALA A 20 19.16 -24.61 0.80
C ALA A 20 17.91 -23.70 0.92
N GLU A 21 16.92 -23.91 0.04
CA GLU A 21 15.69 -23.10 -0.01
C GLU A 21 14.85 -23.18 1.27
N THR A 22 14.87 -24.32 1.96
CA THR A 22 14.13 -24.48 3.23
C THR A 22 14.75 -23.63 4.35
N LEU A 23 16.07 -23.50 4.39
CA LEU A 23 16.76 -22.57 5.31
C LEU A 23 16.40 -21.12 4.99
N LYS A 24 16.46 -20.74 3.70
CA LYS A 24 16.06 -19.39 3.27
C LYS A 24 14.59 -19.09 3.58
N SER A 25 13.73 -20.11 3.50
CA SER A 25 12.32 -20.00 3.86
C SER A 25 12.13 -19.78 5.37
N LEU A 26 12.90 -20.46 6.21
CA LEU A 26 12.90 -20.24 7.66
C LEU A 26 13.43 -18.84 8.03
N GLU A 27 14.53 -18.41 7.41
CA GLU A 27 15.12 -17.08 7.61
C GLU A 27 14.11 -15.96 7.33
N ASN A 28 13.39 -16.08 6.21
CA ASN A 28 12.40 -15.09 5.78
C ASN A 28 11.01 -15.33 6.35
N CYS A 29 10.80 -16.45 7.08
CA CYS A 29 9.50 -16.92 7.54
C CYS A 29 8.44 -16.98 6.42
N SER A 30 8.85 -17.36 5.20
CA SER A 30 8.01 -17.29 4.00
C SER A 30 6.99 -18.42 3.89
N HIS A 31 7.19 -19.52 4.64
CA HIS A 31 6.29 -20.66 4.65
C HIS A 31 5.80 -20.91 6.07
N PHE A 32 4.53 -20.58 6.33
CA PHE A 32 3.93 -20.63 7.67
C PHE A 32 4.07 -22.01 8.32
N LYS A 33 3.52 -23.07 7.72
CA LYS A 33 3.51 -24.43 8.31
C LYS A 33 4.91 -24.91 8.70
N ARG A 34 5.90 -24.74 7.81
CA ARG A 34 7.30 -25.10 8.07
C ARG A 34 7.90 -24.31 9.23
N THR A 35 7.71 -22.99 9.24
CA THR A 35 8.24 -22.12 10.29
C THR A 35 7.59 -22.43 11.64
N HIS A 36 6.27 -22.66 11.63
CA HIS A 36 5.48 -23.06 12.79
C HIS A 36 5.98 -24.39 13.37
N SER A 37 6.09 -25.44 12.55
CA SER A 37 6.59 -26.75 12.99
C SER A 37 8.00 -26.67 13.56
N PHE A 38 8.90 -25.96 12.87
CA PHE A 38 10.27 -25.75 13.34
C PHE A 38 10.31 -25.07 14.72
N LEU A 39 9.54 -23.99 14.92
CA LEU A 39 9.54 -23.26 16.19
C LEU A 39 9.00 -24.09 17.35
N LEU A 40 7.93 -24.88 17.14
CA LEU A 40 7.38 -25.74 18.19
C LEU A 40 8.37 -26.85 18.58
N GLN A 41 8.92 -27.57 17.59
CA GLN A 41 9.91 -28.63 17.82
C GLN A 41 11.16 -28.11 18.53
N LEU A 42 11.65 -26.95 18.10
CA LEU A 42 12.82 -26.29 18.66
C LEU A 42 12.58 -25.83 20.10
N TRP A 43 11.42 -25.23 20.37
CA TRP A 43 11.05 -24.78 21.71
C TRP A 43 11.01 -25.96 22.69
N GLU A 44 10.37 -27.06 22.28
CA GLU A 44 10.31 -28.29 23.07
C GLU A 44 11.70 -28.91 23.29
N ALA A 45 12.54 -28.97 22.25
CA ALA A 45 13.89 -29.49 22.35
C ALA A 45 14.76 -28.68 23.33
N MET A 46 14.70 -27.34 23.27
CA MET A 46 15.45 -26.47 24.16
C MET A 46 14.94 -26.53 25.60
N LEU A 47 13.61 -26.49 25.80
CA LEU A 47 13.01 -26.60 27.13
C LEU A 47 13.36 -27.93 27.78
N THR A 48 13.28 -29.03 27.02
CA THR A 48 13.62 -30.37 27.53
C THR A 48 15.08 -30.47 27.95
N GLU A 49 16.01 -29.86 27.19
CA GLU A 49 17.42 -29.84 27.57
C GLU A 49 17.68 -28.98 28.81
N MET A 50 17.02 -27.81 28.93
CA MET A 50 17.07 -27.00 30.15
C MET A 50 16.53 -27.76 31.37
N MET A 51 15.41 -28.46 31.23
CA MET A 51 14.81 -29.26 32.30
C MET A 51 15.71 -30.44 32.70
N LYS A 52 16.37 -31.09 31.74
CA LYS A 52 17.36 -32.13 32.01
C LYS A 52 18.48 -31.59 32.89
N LEU A 53 19.07 -30.45 32.51
CA LEU A 53 20.15 -29.82 33.27
C LEU A 53 19.73 -29.39 34.67
N PHE A 54 18.48 -28.94 34.83
CA PHE A 54 17.90 -28.67 36.13
C PHE A 54 17.82 -29.93 37.01
N VAL A 55 17.26 -31.02 36.48
CA VAL A 55 17.15 -32.29 37.22
C VAL A 55 18.53 -32.86 37.57
N ASP A 56 19.50 -32.74 36.65
CA ASP A 56 20.88 -33.17 36.88
C ASP A 56 21.56 -32.32 37.98
N SER A 57 21.21 -31.03 38.08
CA SER A 57 21.75 -30.10 39.10
C SER A 57 21.04 -30.23 40.46
N TYR A 58 19.80 -30.71 40.48
CA TYR A 58 18.96 -30.84 41.69
C TYR A 58 18.36 -32.25 41.78
N PRO A 59 19.14 -33.26 42.19
CA PRO A 59 18.71 -34.66 42.22
C PRO A 59 17.45 -34.93 43.05
N GLN A 60 17.08 -34.05 43.99
CA GLN A 60 15.83 -34.16 44.74
C GLN A 60 14.58 -34.15 43.82
N PHE A 61 14.67 -33.54 42.64
CA PHE A 61 13.60 -33.55 41.63
C PHE A 61 13.66 -34.76 40.69
N ALA A 62 14.66 -35.63 40.80
CA ALA A 62 14.69 -36.89 40.05
C ALA A 62 13.49 -37.79 40.41
N ALA A 63 13.08 -37.79 41.68
CA ALA A 63 11.88 -38.50 42.14
C ALA A 63 10.59 -37.98 41.48
N LEU A 64 10.50 -36.67 41.23
CA LEU A 64 9.38 -36.06 40.50
C LEU A 64 9.33 -36.56 39.05
N ARG A 65 10.48 -36.64 38.37
CA ARG A 65 10.55 -37.22 37.01
C ARG A 65 10.02 -38.66 37.00
N SER A 66 10.45 -39.49 37.95
CA SER A 66 9.94 -40.86 38.08
C SER A 66 8.43 -40.90 38.38
N ALA A 67 7.91 -40.00 39.21
CA ALA A 67 6.48 -39.90 39.51
C ALA A 67 5.65 -39.50 38.29
N ILE A 68 6.14 -38.56 37.49
CA ILE A 68 5.51 -38.16 36.22
C ILE A 68 5.50 -39.35 35.25
N LEU A 69 6.63 -40.04 35.06
CA LEU A 69 6.70 -41.22 34.19
C LEU A 69 5.74 -42.32 34.63
N LYS A 70 5.63 -42.58 35.94
CA LYS A 70 4.64 -43.52 36.49
C LYS A 70 3.21 -43.08 36.22
N ALA A 71 2.92 -41.77 36.28
CA ALA A 71 1.60 -41.24 35.93
C ALA A 71 1.28 -41.47 34.44
N PHE A 72 2.26 -41.27 33.55
CA PHE A 72 2.14 -41.59 32.12
C PHE A 72 1.92 -43.10 31.88
N GLU A 73 2.67 -43.97 32.54
CA GLU A 73 2.52 -45.43 32.42
C GLU A 73 1.15 -45.89 32.93
N LYS A 74 0.68 -45.33 34.04
CA LYS A 74 -0.65 -45.62 34.60
C LYS A 74 -1.76 -45.14 33.68
N ALA A 75 -1.60 -43.97 33.07
CA ALA A 75 -2.54 -43.45 32.06
C ALA A 75 -2.53 -44.29 30.78
N LYS A 76 -1.42 -44.96 30.45
CA LYS A 76 -1.35 -45.91 29.33
C LYS A 76 -2.10 -47.23 29.61
N GLN A 77 -2.19 -47.62 30.89
CA GLN A 77 -2.83 -48.87 31.33
C GLN A 77 -4.32 -48.71 31.67
N LYS A 78 -4.80 -47.48 31.88
CA LYS A 78 -6.20 -47.16 32.17
C LYS A 78 -6.78 -46.34 31.01
N ASP A 79 -8.09 -46.35 30.82
CA ASP A 79 -8.81 -45.45 29.90
C ASP A 79 -8.88 -44.01 30.48
N THR A 80 -7.73 -43.49 30.93
CA THR A 80 -7.59 -42.16 31.52
C THR A 80 -7.55 -41.13 30.40
N THR A 81 -8.29 -40.03 30.52
CA THR A 81 -8.27 -39.00 29.48
C THR A 81 -6.98 -38.18 29.55
N SER A 82 -6.54 -37.60 28.42
CA SER A 82 -5.38 -36.69 28.39
C SER A 82 -5.53 -35.49 29.35
N HIS A 83 -6.77 -35.09 29.63
CA HIS A 83 -7.08 -34.01 30.57
C HIS A 83 -6.78 -34.40 32.03
N GLU A 84 -7.17 -35.60 32.45
CA GLU A 84 -6.90 -36.12 33.80
C GLU A 84 -5.40 -36.29 34.05
N LEU A 85 -4.65 -36.75 33.03
CA LEU A 85 -3.19 -36.85 33.11
C LEU A 85 -2.54 -35.46 33.27
N LEU A 86 -3.00 -34.46 32.52
CA LEU A 86 -2.50 -33.09 32.66
C LEU A 86 -2.74 -32.53 34.07
N ILE A 87 -3.94 -32.74 34.63
CA ILE A 87 -4.25 -32.32 36.00
C ILE A 87 -3.33 -33.02 37.01
N ALA A 88 -3.10 -34.33 36.85
CA ALA A 88 -2.21 -35.08 37.73
C ALA A 88 -0.76 -34.56 37.67
N VAL A 89 -0.24 -34.30 36.47
CA VAL A 89 1.10 -33.71 36.29
C VAL A 89 1.16 -32.30 36.88
N GLN A 90 0.15 -31.47 36.64
CA GLN A 90 0.07 -30.12 37.20
C GLN A 90 0.07 -30.15 38.74
N HIS A 91 -0.70 -31.05 39.34
CA HIS A 91 -0.72 -31.22 40.79
C HIS A 91 0.66 -31.65 41.33
N LEU A 92 1.32 -32.61 40.70
CA LEU A 92 2.67 -33.05 41.08
C LEU A 92 3.69 -31.90 41.01
N VAL A 93 3.67 -31.11 39.93
CA VAL A 93 4.58 -29.96 39.74
C VAL A 93 4.30 -28.86 40.77
N THR A 94 3.02 -28.60 41.07
CA THR A 94 2.61 -27.56 42.02
C THR A 94 2.98 -27.94 43.45
N THR A 95 2.66 -29.17 43.88
CA THR A 95 2.95 -29.68 45.22
C THR A 95 4.44 -29.72 45.52
N THR A 96 5.27 -30.00 44.50
CA THR A 96 6.74 -30.02 44.64
C THR A 96 7.40 -28.65 44.49
N LYS A 97 6.64 -27.59 44.14
CA LYS A 97 7.17 -26.27 43.79
C LYS A 97 8.29 -26.32 42.74
N ALA A 98 8.29 -27.36 41.90
CA ALA A 98 9.38 -27.62 40.96
C ALA A 98 9.50 -26.51 39.90
N LEU A 99 8.39 -25.88 39.53
CA LEU A 99 8.39 -24.76 38.60
C LEU A 99 9.11 -23.52 39.17
N ASP A 100 8.90 -23.20 40.45
CA ASP A 100 9.55 -22.06 41.11
C ASP A 100 11.06 -22.27 41.20
N GLU A 101 11.49 -23.48 41.60
CA GLU A 101 12.91 -23.84 41.66
C GLU A 101 13.55 -23.90 40.26
N PHE A 102 12.82 -24.36 39.25
CA PHE A 102 13.28 -24.31 37.86
C PHE A 102 13.48 -22.86 37.40
N ASN A 103 12.54 -21.95 37.68
CA ASN A 103 12.68 -20.54 37.34
C ASN A 103 13.88 -19.88 38.06
N LYS A 104 14.12 -20.22 39.33
CA LYS A 104 15.32 -19.77 40.07
C LYS A 104 16.60 -20.29 39.44
N PHE A 105 16.64 -21.57 39.07
CA PHE A 105 17.79 -22.15 38.38
C PHE A 105 18.08 -21.42 37.07
N ILE A 106 17.07 -21.20 36.22
CA ILE A 106 17.26 -20.50 34.95
C ILE A 106 17.76 -19.06 35.18
N THR A 107 17.22 -18.36 36.18
CA THR A 107 17.65 -17.00 36.54
C THR A 107 19.12 -16.99 36.94
N LYS A 108 19.52 -17.89 37.85
CA LYS A 108 20.92 -18.03 38.30
C LYS A 108 21.88 -18.29 37.13
N GLN A 109 21.48 -19.16 36.19
CA GLN A 109 22.29 -19.45 35.01
C GLN A 109 22.37 -18.27 34.03
N GLY A 110 21.26 -17.53 33.86
CA GLY A 110 21.22 -16.32 33.03
C GLY A 110 22.03 -15.15 33.59
N GLU A 111 22.14 -15.02 34.91
CA GLU A 111 23.00 -14.03 35.56
C GLU A 111 24.50 -14.34 35.38
N ALA A 112 24.85 -15.62 35.27
CA ALA A 112 26.24 -16.07 35.08
C ALA A 112 26.71 -15.99 33.62
N ASP A 113 25.81 -16.17 32.66
CA ASP A 113 26.15 -16.25 31.23
C ASP A 113 25.10 -15.58 30.33
N ASP A 114 25.54 -14.58 29.55
CA ASP A 114 24.68 -13.85 28.62
C ASP A 114 24.12 -14.73 27.50
N THR A 115 24.85 -15.74 27.04
CA THR A 115 24.32 -16.70 26.05
C THR A 115 23.18 -17.50 26.67
N TRP A 116 23.30 -17.90 27.94
CA TRP A 116 22.22 -18.53 28.69
C TRP A 116 21.03 -17.61 28.85
N GLN A 117 21.25 -16.36 29.24
CA GLN A 117 20.20 -15.35 29.36
C GLN A 117 19.46 -15.14 28.04
N PHE A 118 20.20 -15.04 26.94
CA PHE A 118 19.64 -14.84 25.60
C PHE A 118 18.71 -15.98 25.17
N TRP A 119 19.12 -17.24 25.38
CA TRP A 119 18.32 -18.40 24.99
C TRP A 119 17.23 -18.77 25.99
N SER A 120 17.40 -18.51 27.29
CA SER A 120 16.31 -18.61 28.26
C SER A 120 15.20 -17.59 27.96
N ASN A 121 15.55 -16.37 27.57
CA ASN A 121 14.58 -15.38 27.08
C ASN A 121 13.85 -15.88 25.82
N PHE A 122 14.53 -16.55 24.90
CA PHE A 122 13.87 -17.19 23.75
C PHE A 122 12.84 -18.23 24.19
N VAL A 123 13.24 -19.19 25.04
CA VAL A 123 12.41 -20.33 25.42
C VAL A 123 11.25 -19.92 26.31
N LEU A 124 11.49 -19.13 27.35
CA LEU A 124 10.52 -18.83 28.40
C LEU A 124 9.70 -17.56 28.15
N THR A 125 10.12 -16.73 27.20
CA THR A 125 9.45 -15.45 26.96
C THR A 125 9.05 -15.28 25.49
N ASP A 126 10.01 -15.16 24.58
CA ASP A 126 9.74 -14.73 23.20
C ASP A 126 9.05 -15.79 22.35
N CYS A 127 9.55 -17.03 22.38
CA CYS A 127 8.93 -18.17 21.71
C CYS A 127 7.75 -18.71 22.53
N PHE A 128 7.82 -18.61 23.86
CA PHE A 128 6.73 -19.00 24.75
C PHE A 128 5.43 -18.27 24.43
N GLY A 129 5.46 -16.95 24.22
CA GLY A 129 4.27 -16.19 23.82
C GLY A 129 3.63 -16.72 22.53
N TYR A 130 4.42 -17.18 21.57
CA TYR A 130 3.91 -17.81 20.34
C TYR A 130 3.31 -19.20 20.60
N VAL A 131 3.96 -20.02 21.42
CA VAL A 131 3.46 -21.35 21.81
C VAL A 131 2.14 -21.22 22.58
N CYS A 132 2.05 -20.29 23.52
CA CYS A 132 0.83 -19.99 24.27
C CYS A 132 -0.30 -19.51 23.35
N LEU A 133 0.00 -18.68 22.34
CA LEU A 133 -1.01 -18.26 21.37
C LEU A 133 -1.53 -19.46 20.55
N PHE A 134 -0.65 -20.36 20.15
CA PHE A 134 -1.04 -21.59 19.46
C PHE A 134 -1.95 -22.48 20.34
N ILE A 135 -1.55 -22.71 21.60
CA ILE A 135 -2.33 -23.49 22.56
C ILE A 135 -3.69 -22.81 22.83
N ALA A 136 -3.71 -21.49 22.98
CA ALA A 136 -4.93 -20.71 23.20
C ALA A 136 -5.95 -20.91 22.08
N ILE A 137 -5.49 -20.92 20.82
CA ILE A 137 -6.36 -21.19 19.66
C ILE A 137 -6.87 -22.63 19.70
N ARG A 138 -5.98 -23.61 19.92
CA ARG A 138 -6.32 -25.05 19.92
C ARG A 138 -7.31 -25.42 21.02
N THR A 139 -7.23 -24.74 22.16
CA THR A 139 -8.07 -24.94 23.34
C THR A 139 -9.24 -23.97 23.44
N SER A 140 -9.38 -23.04 22.49
CA SER A 140 -10.40 -21.97 22.53
C SER A 140 -10.32 -21.09 23.79
N ASN A 141 -9.12 -20.91 24.38
CA ASN A 141 -8.92 -20.12 25.59
C ASN A 141 -8.65 -18.64 25.25
N TRP A 142 -9.66 -17.80 25.47
CA TRP A 142 -9.60 -16.38 25.12
C TRP A 142 -8.59 -15.57 25.95
N ASP A 143 -8.57 -15.78 27.27
CA ASP A 143 -7.72 -15.00 28.16
C ASP A 143 -6.24 -15.32 27.93
N LEU A 144 -5.92 -16.59 27.63
CA LEU A 144 -4.59 -16.99 27.21
C LEU A 144 -4.21 -16.37 25.87
N ARG A 145 -5.15 -16.27 24.90
CA ARG A 145 -4.91 -15.60 23.61
C ARG A 145 -4.54 -14.14 23.82
N VAL A 146 -5.32 -13.38 24.61
CA VAL A 146 -5.06 -11.96 24.87
C VAL A 146 -3.74 -11.76 25.59
N SER A 147 -3.45 -12.59 26.60
CA SER A 147 -2.19 -12.54 27.36
C SER A 147 -0.98 -12.86 26.47
N SER A 148 -1.11 -13.84 25.58
CA SER A 148 -0.06 -14.21 24.62
C SER A 148 0.23 -13.07 23.64
N LEU A 149 -0.81 -12.41 23.13
CA LEU A 149 -0.66 -11.24 22.26
C LEU A 149 0.06 -10.10 22.99
N LYS A 150 -0.37 -9.75 24.22
CA LYS A 150 0.30 -8.75 25.07
C LYS A 150 1.78 -9.08 25.27
N ASN A 151 2.11 -10.35 25.48
CA ASN A 151 3.49 -10.81 25.67
C ASN A 151 4.38 -10.64 24.42
N MET A 152 3.81 -10.69 23.21
CA MET A 152 4.58 -10.62 21.96
C MET A 152 4.83 -9.18 21.44
N ILE A 153 4.02 -8.20 21.84
CA ILE A 153 4.15 -6.79 21.41
C ILE A 153 5.57 -6.21 21.56
N PRO A 154 6.28 -6.45 22.68
CA PRO A 154 7.58 -5.84 22.89
C PRO A 154 8.60 -6.28 21.84
N LEU A 155 8.54 -7.56 21.45
CA LEU A 155 9.42 -8.12 20.43
C LEU A 155 9.14 -7.53 19.03
N PHE A 156 7.87 -7.35 18.69
CA PHE A 156 7.49 -6.72 17.42
C PHE A 156 7.91 -5.25 17.34
N SER A 157 7.78 -4.54 18.47
CA SER A 157 8.19 -3.14 18.62
C SER A 157 9.72 -2.99 18.52
N ALA A 158 10.47 -3.88 19.16
CA ALA A 158 11.93 -3.86 19.17
C ALA A 158 12.54 -4.01 17.76
N TYR A 159 11.95 -4.87 16.92
CA TYR A 159 12.51 -5.22 15.60
C TYR A 159 11.80 -4.57 14.41
N ASP A 160 11.15 -3.43 14.63
CA ASP A 160 10.49 -2.61 13.61
C ASP A 160 9.50 -3.41 12.76
N ARG A 161 8.52 -4.07 13.40
CA ARG A 161 7.40 -4.74 12.72
C ARG A 161 6.17 -3.83 12.75
N PRO A 162 6.06 -2.83 11.85
CA PRO A 162 5.09 -1.74 11.94
C PRO A 162 3.63 -2.19 11.94
N CYS A 163 3.32 -3.30 11.26
CA CYS A 163 1.96 -3.83 11.24
C CYS A 163 1.59 -4.34 12.65
N TYR A 164 2.37 -5.26 13.20
CA TYR A 164 2.05 -5.92 14.48
C TYR A 164 2.25 -5.00 15.69
N GLN A 165 3.23 -4.10 15.66
CA GLN A 165 3.47 -3.16 16.76
C GLN A 165 2.32 -2.15 16.95
N LYS A 166 1.47 -1.95 15.94
CA LYS A 166 0.28 -1.08 15.99
C LYS A 166 -1.00 -1.90 16.16
N LEU A 167 -1.16 -2.90 15.29
CA LEU A 167 -2.37 -3.71 15.23
C LEU A 167 -2.68 -4.41 16.55
N ILE A 168 -1.67 -4.91 17.27
CA ILE A 168 -1.93 -5.62 18.52
C ILE A 168 -2.39 -4.66 19.63
N PRO A 169 -1.70 -3.54 19.92
CA PRO A 169 -2.20 -2.54 20.87
C PRO A 169 -3.58 -2.00 20.51
N ASP A 170 -3.81 -1.64 19.25
CA ASP A 170 -5.10 -1.11 18.78
C ASP A 170 -6.20 -2.17 18.99
N HIS A 171 -5.96 -3.42 18.57
CA HIS A 171 -6.89 -4.54 18.76
C HIS A 171 -7.20 -4.82 20.24
N ILE A 172 -6.21 -4.65 21.13
CA ILE A 172 -6.43 -4.80 22.57
C ILE A 172 -7.28 -3.64 23.10
N ALA A 173 -7.01 -2.41 22.69
CA ALA A 173 -7.83 -1.26 23.07
C ALA A 173 -9.28 -1.41 22.61
N ASP A 174 -9.49 -1.94 21.40
CA ASP A 174 -10.83 -2.26 20.88
C ASP A 174 -11.53 -3.33 21.74
N ILE A 175 -10.82 -4.40 22.13
CA ILE A 175 -11.36 -5.45 23.02
C ILE A 175 -11.86 -4.85 24.34
N GLU A 176 -11.10 -3.93 24.94
CA GLU A 176 -11.49 -3.29 26.21
C GLU A 176 -12.77 -2.43 26.07
N CYS A 177 -13.14 -2.06 24.84
CA CYS A 177 -14.36 -1.31 24.54
C CYS A 177 -15.56 -2.20 24.13
N TYR A 178 -15.39 -3.52 24.03
CA TYR A 178 -16.47 -4.42 23.63
C TYR A 178 -17.47 -4.67 24.76
N ASP A 179 -18.74 -4.88 24.38
CA ASP A 179 -19.80 -5.26 25.31
C ASP A 179 -19.46 -6.60 26.00
N GLN A 180 -19.81 -6.71 27.28
CA GLN A 180 -19.65 -7.91 28.09
C GLN A 180 -20.30 -9.14 27.46
N GLN A 181 -21.39 -8.99 26.69
CA GLN A 181 -21.99 -10.11 25.96
C GLN A 181 -21.03 -10.70 24.90
N ILE A 182 -20.32 -9.84 24.17
CA ILE A 182 -19.33 -10.25 23.16
C ILE A 182 -18.13 -10.90 23.84
N LEU A 183 -17.65 -10.31 24.94
CA LEU A 183 -16.54 -10.87 25.72
C LEU A 183 -16.87 -12.23 26.31
N THR A 184 -18.11 -12.43 26.76
CA THR A 184 -18.60 -13.74 27.24
C THR A 184 -18.58 -14.77 26.10
N CYS A 185 -19.11 -14.42 24.93
CA CYS A 185 -19.06 -15.29 23.75
C CYS A 185 -17.62 -15.68 23.37
N PHE A 186 -16.66 -14.76 23.47
CA PHE A 186 -15.25 -15.09 23.23
C PHE A 186 -14.67 -16.00 24.31
N ARG A 187 -14.96 -15.79 25.60
CA ARG A 187 -14.53 -16.68 26.69
C ARG A 187 -15.12 -18.08 26.58
N GLU A 188 -16.30 -18.21 26.01
CA GLU A 188 -16.94 -19.49 25.66
C GLU A 188 -16.33 -20.15 24.41
N GLY A 189 -15.36 -19.51 23.75
CA GLY A 189 -14.61 -20.05 22.62
C GLY A 189 -15.09 -19.58 21.24
N GLY A 190 -16.01 -18.62 21.18
CA GLY A 190 -16.61 -18.09 19.94
C GLY A 190 -15.65 -17.43 18.93
N PHE A 191 -14.38 -17.30 19.27
CA PHE A 191 -13.32 -16.80 18.38
C PHE A 191 -12.59 -17.90 17.57
N THR A 192 -13.01 -19.17 17.73
CA THR A 192 -12.39 -20.33 17.09
C THR A 192 -13.44 -21.27 16.52
N VAL A 193 -13.02 -22.19 15.64
CA VAL A 193 -13.89 -23.20 15.02
C VAL A 193 -13.34 -24.59 15.29
N LYS A 194 -14.20 -25.51 15.73
CA LYS A 194 -13.89 -26.94 15.89
C LYS A 194 -14.41 -27.72 14.68
N ILE A 195 -13.62 -27.79 13.59
CA ILE A 195 -14.04 -28.41 12.31
C ILE A 195 -14.55 -29.84 12.50
N LYS A 196 -13.88 -30.63 13.37
CA LYS A 196 -14.23 -32.03 13.66
C LYS A 196 -14.83 -32.24 15.06
N GLY A 197 -15.18 -31.17 15.78
CA GLY A 197 -15.75 -31.23 17.14
C GLY A 197 -14.79 -31.64 18.27
N GLY A 198 -13.61 -32.19 17.98
CA GLY A 198 -12.66 -32.67 19.00
C GLY A 198 -12.02 -31.57 19.88
N MET A 199 -11.74 -31.89 21.15
CA MET A 199 -10.99 -31.04 22.08
C MET A 199 -9.54 -30.88 21.61
N GLY A 200 -8.95 -29.69 21.73
CA GLY A 200 -7.57 -29.42 21.30
C GLY A 200 -7.38 -29.28 19.77
N HIS A 201 -8.45 -29.41 18.99
CA HIS A 201 -8.41 -29.35 17.53
C HIS A 201 -9.06 -28.08 16.95
N ALA A 202 -9.32 -27.08 17.79
CA ALA A 202 -9.85 -25.81 17.30
C ALA A 202 -8.82 -25.08 16.42
N VAL A 203 -9.31 -24.30 15.48
CA VAL A 203 -8.53 -23.43 14.59
C VAL A 203 -9.09 -22.02 14.66
N ALA A 204 -8.26 -21.02 14.36
CA ALA A 204 -8.73 -19.65 14.28
C ALA A 204 -9.73 -19.49 13.11
N LEU A 205 -10.63 -18.51 13.18
CA LEU A 205 -11.67 -18.29 12.18
C LEU A 205 -11.10 -18.08 10.76
N ASP A 206 -10.01 -17.33 10.65
CA ASP A 206 -9.30 -17.08 9.38
C ASP A 206 -8.59 -18.35 8.86
N GLU A 207 -7.98 -19.13 9.74
CA GLU A 207 -7.39 -20.44 9.40
C GLU A 207 -8.47 -21.42 8.92
N ALA A 208 -9.61 -21.49 9.61
CA ALA A 208 -10.76 -22.29 9.21
C ALA A 208 -11.27 -21.88 7.82
N HIS A 209 -11.37 -20.57 7.59
CA HIS A 209 -11.80 -20.03 6.30
C HIS A 209 -10.80 -20.35 5.19
N GLU A 210 -9.49 -20.25 5.45
CA GLU A 210 -8.46 -20.64 4.49
C GLU A 210 -8.49 -22.14 4.18
N MET A 211 -8.66 -22.97 5.21
CA MET A 211 -8.68 -24.44 5.11
C MET A 211 -9.92 -24.98 4.38
N CYS A 212 -11.09 -24.41 4.63
CA CYS A 212 -12.37 -24.95 4.17
C CYS A 212 -12.97 -24.23 2.97
N VAL A 213 -12.54 -23.00 2.65
CA VAL A 213 -13.13 -22.20 1.57
C VAL A 213 -12.08 -21.73 0.59
N ASN A 214 -11.08 -20.96 1.04
CA ASN A 214 -10.12 -20.34 0.09
C ASN A 214 -9.28 -21.38 -0.63
N ARG A 215 -8.85 -22.45 0.05
CA ARG A 215 -8.10 -23.52 -0.58
C ARG A 215 -8.90 -24.15 -1.72
N ASP A 216 -10.18 -24.45 -1.49
CA ASP A 216 -11.05 -25.08 -2.48
C ASP A 216 -11.32 -24.13 -3.65
N LEU A 217 -11.55 -22.85 -3.39
CA LEU A 217 -11.70 -21.82 -4.41
C LEU A 217 -10.42 -21.62 -5.22
N LYS A 218 -9.24 -21.55 -4.59
CA LYS A 218 -7.94 -21.41 -5.27
C LYS A 218 -7.64 -22.63 -6.13
N MET A 219 -7.94 -23.84 -5.65
CA MET A 219 -7.80 -25.07 -6.43
C MET A 219 -8.77 -25.10 -7.64
N ALA A 220 -9.98 -24.57 -7.48
CA ALA A 220 -10.94 -24.44 -8.58
C ALA A 220 -10.51 -23.40 -9.64
N VAL A 221 -9.80 -22.34 -9.24
CA VAL A 221 -9.44 -21.20 -10.11
C VAL A 221 -8.07 -21.35 -10.77
N ALA A 222 -7.10 -22.03 -10.15
CA ALA A 222 -5.69 -21.91 -10.57
C ALA A 222 -5.30 -22.73 -11.81
N ARG A 223 -5.91 -23.89 -12.12
CA ARG A 223 -5.74 -24.58 -13.42
C ARG A 223 -6.89 -25.54 -13.75
N PRO A 224 -7.74 -25.20 -14.72
CA PRO A 224 -8.56 -26.19 -15.38
C PRO A 224 -8.49 -26.16 -16.90
N THR A 225 -8.33 -27.33 -17.52
CA THR A 225 -8.88 -27.57 -18.86
C THR A 225 -10.38 -27.88 -18.73
N GLU A 226 -11.16 -27.46 -19.71
CA GLU A 226 -12.63 -27.51 -19.69
C GLU A 226 -13.18 -28.95 -19.53
N ALA A 227 -12.51 -29.93 -20.13
CA ALA A 227 -12.85 -31.36 -19.99
C ALA A 227 -12.61 -31.91 -18.57
N TYR A 228 -11.60 -31.40 -17.87
CA TYR A 228 -11.25 -31.83 -16.50
C TYR A 228 -12.23 -31.27 -15.46
N LEU A 229 -12.65 -30.01 -15.62
CA LEU A 229 -13.71 -29.43 -14.78
C LEU A 229 -15.04 -30.14 -14.96
N ARG A 230 -15.45 -30.47 -16.19
CA ARG A 230 -16.72 -31.16 -16.44
C ARG A 230 -16.77 -32.54 -15.78
N LYS A 231 -15.65 -33.26 -15.70
CA LYS A 231 -15.60 -34.61 -15.13
C LYS A 231 -15.50 -34.61 -13.60
N THR A 232 -14.77 -33.64 -13.03
CA THR A 232 -14.46 -33.56 -11.60
C THR A 232 -15.58 -32.87 -10.80
N ASN A 233 -16.22 -31.85 -11.39
CA ASN A 233 -17.20 -30.97 -10.73
C ASN A 233 -18.55 -31.63 -10.44
N PHE A 234 -18.94 -32.66 -11.18
CA PHE A 234 -20.25 -33.29 -10.95
C PHE A 234 -20.29 -34.30 -9.80
N PHE A 235 -19.16 -34.81 -9.31
CA PHE A 235 -19.22 -36.03 -8.47
C PHE A 235 -18.35 -36.05 -7.23
N LEU A 236 -17.26 -35.29 -7.11
CA LEU A 236 -16.29 -35.57 -6.04
C LEU A 236 -16.73 -35.10 -4.66
N SER A 237 -17.13 -33.84 -4.50
CA SER A 237 -17.50 -33.32 -3.17
C SER A 237 -18.80 -33.94 -2.65
N TYR A 238 -19.74 -34.24 -3.57
CA TYR A 238 -20.98 -34.92 -3.24
C TYR A 238 -20.75 -36.40 -2.91
N ARG A 239 -19.94 -37.15 -3.69
CA ARG A 239 -19.63 -38.56 -3.37
C ARG A 239 -18.83 -38.71 -2.10
N ILE A 240 -17.91 -37.80 -1.79
CA ILE A 240 -17.14 -37.86 -0.53
C ILE A 240 -18.09 -37.63 0.67
N LYS A 241 -18.97 -36.62 0.60
CA LYS A 241 -19.97 -36.41 1.66
C LYS A 241 -20.96 -37.57 1.77
N ALA A 242 -21.52 -38.02 0.64
CA ALA A 242 -22.47 -39.12 0.60
C ALA A 242 -21.83 -40.44 1.06
N GLN A 243 -20.59 -40.71 0.69
CA GLN A 243 -19.84 -41.88 1.17
C GLN A 243 -19.56 -41.76 2.66
N THR A 244 -19.11 -40.61 3.16
CA THR A 244 -18.84 -40.42 4.59
C THR A 244 -20.12 -40.60 5.43
N GLN A 245 -21.24 -40.05 4.96
CA GLN A 245 -22.54 -40.23 5.60
C GLN A 245 -23.05 -41.68 5.50
N LEU A 246 -22.95 -42.30 4.34
CA LEU A 246 -23.34 -43.69 4.12
C LEU A 246 -22.50 -44.63 5.00
N THR A 247 -21.19 -44.43 5.09
CA THR A 247 -20.30 -45.18 5.99
C THR A 247 -20.68 -44.95 7.45
N SER A 248 -21.02 -43.72 7.86
CA SER A 248 -21.48 -43.46 9.23
C SER A 248 -22.85 -44.08 9.56
N GLN A 249 -23.72 -44.26 8.56
CA GLN A 249 -25.02 -44.90 8.72
C GLN A 249 -24.96 -46.43 8.67
N LEU A 250 -24.07 -46.99 7.84
CA LEU A 250 -23.88 -48.43 7.70
C LEU A 250 -23.00 -49.02 8.81
N PHE A 251 -22.10 -48.22 9.38
CA PHE A 251 -21.20 -48.62 10.45
C PHE A 251 -21.26 -47.62 11.63
N PRO A 252 -22.42 -47.50 12.31
CA PRO A 252 -22.57 -46.59 13.45
C PRO A 252 -21.55 -46.93 14.58
N ASP A 253 -21.29 -48.22 14.79
CA ASP A 253 -20.31 -48.70 15.79
C ASP A 253 -18.86 -48.30 15.44
N ALA A 254 -18.54 -48.05 14.17
CA ALA A 254 -17.23 -47.56 13.75
C ALA A 254 -17.05 -46.04 14.04
N ALA A 255 -18.14 -45.28 14.13
CA ALA A 255 -18.12 -43.90 14.59
C ALA A 255 -17.97 -43.81 16.12
N GLU A 256 -18.54 -44.76 16.86
CA GLU A 256 -18.32 -44.91 18.31
C GLU A 256 -16.89 -45.34 18.64
N GLN A 257 -16.29 -46.24 17.84
CA GLN A 257 -14.88 -46.62 17.99
C GLN A 257 -13.88 -45.50 17.60
N ALA A 258 -14.28 -44.54 16.75
CA ALA A 258 -13.43 -43.41 16.37
C ALA A 258 -13.30 -42.35 17.49
N GLN A 259 -14.11 -42.44 18.54
CA GLN A 259 -14.11 -41.51 19.68
C GLN A 259 -13.21 -41.96 20.85
N GLN A 260 -12.59 -43.14 20.80
CA GLN A 260 -11.50 -43.46 21.72
C GLN A 260 -10.22 -42.81 21.21
N SER A 261 -9.97 -41.57 21.64
CA SER A 261 -8.67 -40.93 21.43
C SER A 261 -7.62 -41.75 22.17
N ASN A 262 -6.84 -42.54 21.44
CA ASN A 262 -5.62 -43.11 22.00
C ASN A 262 -4.79 -41.97 22.60
N LEU A 263 -4.33 -42.16 23.84
CA LEU A 263 -3.57 -41.17 24.60
C LEU A 263 -2.29 -40.73 23.87
N PHE A 264 -1.80 -41.58 22.96
CA PHE A 264 -0.65 -41.34 22.10
C PHE A 264 -1.04 -41.45 20.63
N ASP A 265 -0.72 -40.42 19.86
CA ASP A 265 -0.80 -40.45 18.41
C ASP A 265 0.39 -41.26 17.85
N THR A 266 0.09 -42.41 17.25
CA THR A 266 1.11 -43.32 16.68
C THR A 266 1.34 -43.10 15.18
N THR A 267 0.78 -42.03 14.60
CA THR A 267 0.95 -41.71 13.19
C THR A 267 2.41 -41.48 12.82
N SER A 268 2.75 -41.76 11.55
CA SER A 268 4.10 -41.51 11.02
C SER A 268 4.52 -40.04 11.14
N HIS A 269 3.57 -39.12 11.06
CA HIS A 269 3.81 -37.70 11.26
C HIS A 269 4.34 -37.40 12.66
N THR A 270 3.70 -37.94 13.70
CA THR A 270 4.07 -37.71 15.10
C THR A 270 5.40 -38.39 15.44
N LYS A 271 5.66 -39.59 14.92
CA LYS A 271 7.00 -40.22 15.02
C LYS A 271 8.10 -39.33 14.43
N HIS A 272 7.88 -38.82 13.22
CA HIS A 272 8.87 -37.94 12.59
C HIS A 272 9.03 -36.60 13.32
N TRP A 273 7.96 -36.11 13.94
CA TRP A 273 8.00 -34.93 14.80
C TRP A 273 8.91 -35.15 16.01
N ASP A 274 8.73 -36.27 16.71
CA ASP A 274 9.53 -36.66 17.88
C ASP A 274 10.99 -36.92 17.52
N GLU A 275 11.24 -37.61 16.39
CA GLU A 275 12.59 -37.80 15.84
C GLU A 275 13.30 -36.46 15.61
N ASN A 276 12.59 -35.47 15.06
CA ASN A 276 13.16 -34.14 14.83
C ASN A 276 13.50 -33.43 16.14
N ILE A 277 12.65 -33.54 17.17
CA ILE A 277 12.93 -32.98 18.51
C ILE A 277 14.18 -33.62 19.11
N VAL A 278 14.27 -34.96 19.07
CA VAL A 278 15.43 -35.71 19.56
C VAL A 278 16.71 -35.30 18.82
N ASN A 279 16.63 -35.15 17.49
CA ASN A 279 17.75 -34.68 16.68
C ASN A 279 18.18 -33.25 17.03
N MET A 280 17.24 -32.30 17.15
CA MET A 280 17.53 -30.93 17.58
C MET A 280 18.18 -30.89 18.96
N ARG A 281 17.65 -31.67 19.91
CA ARG A 281 18.18 -31.77 21.26
C ARG A 281 19.60 -32.35 21.28
N SER A 282 19.86 -33.40 20.50
CA SER A 282 21.20 -33.97 20.34
C SER A 282 22.20 -32.92 19.86
N VAL A 283 21.83 -32.13 18.84
CA VAL A 283 22.65 -31.03 18.32
C VAL A 283 22.93 -29.96 19.39
N ILE A 284 21.91 -29.55 20.14
CA ILE A 284 22.02 -28.56 21.25
C ILE A 284 22.99 -29.07 22.33
N SER A 285 22.84 -30.33 22.74
CA SER A 285 23.64 -30.96 23.80
C SER A 285 25.10 -31.13 23.36
N GLN A 286 25.34 -31.62 22.14
CA GLN A 286 26.69 -31.80 21.57
C GLN A 286 27.50 -30.50 21.52
N HIS A 287 26.85 -29.38 21.22
CA HIS A 287 27.50 -28.07 21.11
C HIS A 287 27.53 -27.30 22.45
N LYS A 288 27.12 -27.94 23.56
CA LYS A 288 27.18 -27.34 24.91
C LYS A 288 26.52 -25.95 24.97
N MET A 289 25.42 -25.79 24.25
CA MET A 289 24.67 -24.55 24.16
C MET A 289 24.24 -24.05 25.54
N PHE A 290 23.82 -25.01 26.37
CA PHE A 290 23.42 -24.82 27.75
C PHE A 290 24.47 -25.41 28.71
N THR A 291 25.72 -24.96 28.60
CA THR A 291 26.74 -25.24 29.64
C THR A 291 27.19 -23.93 30.24
N SER A 292 27.21 -23.86 31.57
CA SER A 292 27.60 -22.67 32.32
C SER A 292 29.12 -22.60 32.43
N PRO A 293 29.80 -21.71 31.69
CA PRO A 293 31.24 -21.52 31.84
C PRO A 293 31.59 -20.92 33.21
N GLU A 294 32.86 -21.05 33.62
CA GLU A 294 33.39 -20.41 34.84
C GLU A 294 33.34 -18.88 34.80
N SER A 295 33.28 -18.30 33.59
CA SER A 295 33.17 -16.86 33.35
C SER A 295 32.20 -16.55 32.22
N ASN A 296 31.58 -15.37 32.26
CA ASN A 296 30.59 -14.95 31.28
C ASN A 296 31.21 -14.88 29.86
N ARG A 297 30.74 -15.76 28.96
CA ARG A 297 31.20 -15.85 27.57
C ARG A 297 30.63 -14.77 26.65
N GLY A 298 29.75 -13.90 27.14
CA GLY A 298 29.00 -12.96 26.30
C GLY A 298 27.95 -13.68 25.44
N ILE A 299 27.47 -13.04 24.37
CA ILE A 299 26.59 -13.69 23.38
C ILE A 299 27.45 -14.30 22.28
N VAL A 300 27.40 -15.64 22.17
CA VAL A 300 28.18 -16.40 21.19
C VAL A 300 27.27 -17.35 20.43
N ASN A 301 27.45 -17.44 19.12
CA ASN A 301 26.92 -18.56 18.35
C ASN A 301 27.78 -19.79 18.64
N VAL A 302 27.31 -20.64 19.54
CA VAL A 302 28.03 -21.84 20.03
C VAL A 302 28.36 -22.86 18.94
N PHE A 303 27.72 -22.78 17.77
CA PHE A 303 27.95 -23.68 16.65
C PHE A 303 29.08 -23.22 15.73
N THR A 304 29.30 -21.91 15.65
CA THR A 304 30.33 -21.30 14.77
C THR A 304 31.49 -20.68 15.54
N GLY A 305 31.34 -20.47 16.85
CA GLY A 305 32.27 -19.71 17.69
C GLY A 305 32.22 -18.20 17.45
N GLN A 306 31.28 -17.70 16.63
CA GLN A 306 31.19 -16.27 16.34
C GLN A 306 30.64 -15.51 17.55
N GLU A 307 31.38 -14.53 18.04
CA GLU A 307 30.97 -13.65 19.13
C GLU A 307 30.19 -12.43 18.62
N ALA A 308 29.22 -11.95 19.41
CA ALA A 308 28.50 -10.72 19.13
C ALA A 308 29.35 -9.49 19.51
N THR A 309 29.29 -8.43 18.69
CA THR A 309 29.93 -7.15 19.05
C THR A 309 29.30 -6.55 20.32
N PRO A 310 29.97 -5.63 21.03
CA PRO A 310 29.39 -4.98 22.21
C PRO A 310 28.02 -4.35 21.95
N GLU A 311 27.82 -3.74 20.78
CA GLU A 311 26.54 -3.15 20.36
C GLU A 311 25.49 -4.22 20.07
N GLN A 312 25.85 -5.30 19.36
CA GLN A 312 24.95 -6.43 19.14
C GLN A 312 24.53 -7.09 20.45
N ARG A 313 25.47 -7.28 21.38
CA ARG A 313 25.22 -7.82 22.73
C ARG A 313 24.22 -6.95 23.49
N HIS A 314 24.47 -5.64 23.52
CA HIS A 314 23.57 -4.68 24.15
C HIS A 314 22.15 -4.75 23.55
N ASP A 315 22.04 -4.72 22.22
CA ASP A 315 20.76 -4.71 21.51
C ASP A 315 19.99 -6.03 21.70
N LEU A 316 20.66 -7.18 21.67
CA LEU A 316 20.02 -8.49 21.82
C LEU A 316 19.48 -8.74 23.23
N LEU A 317 20.23 -8.33 24.28
CA LEU A 317 19.78 -8.50 25.67
C LEU A 317 18.70 -7.48 26.07
N ASN A 318 18.79 -6.25 25.54
CA ASN A 318 17.87 -5.17 25.90
C ASN A 318 16.71 -5.01 24.91
N ALA A 319 16.61 -5.82 23.86
CA ALA A 319 15.58 -5.73 22.82
C ALA A 319 14.17 -5.62 23.42
N ARG A 320 13.84 -6.49 24.38
CA ARG A 320 12.52 -6.53 25.00
C ARG A 320 12.22 -5.28 25.83
N LYS A 321 13.18 -4.83 26.65
CA LYS A 321 13.07 -3.59 27.44
C LYS A 321 12.85 -2.37 26.54
N MET A 322 13.63 -2.27 25.46
CA MET A 322 13.48 -1.22 24.45
C MET A 322 12.13 -1.28 23.73
N GLY A 323 11.65 -2.49 23.42
CA GLY A 323 10.34 -2.73 22.84
C GLY A 323 9.18 -2.34 23.77
N ASN A 324 9.28 -2.64 25.07
CA ASN A 324 8.31 -2.25 26.09
C ASN A 324 8.17 -0.73 26.18
N GLN A 325 9.29 -0.01 26.29
CA GLN A 325 9.27 1.46 26.34
C GLN A 325 8.56 2.06 25.12
N TYR A 326 8.75 1.46 23.94
CA TYR A 326 8.09 1.91 22.73
C TYR A 326 6.59 1.62 22.75
N TYR A 327 6.21 0.42 23.19
CA TYR A 327 4.81 0.06 23.37
C TYR A 327 4.11 1.01 24.35
N GLU A 328 4.70 1.29 25.51
CA GLU A 328 4.18 2.23 26.51
C GLU A 328 4.02 3.64 25.93
N ASN A 329 5.00 4.13 25.17
CA ASN A 329 4.91 5.41 24.48
C ASN A 329 3.78 5.42 23.44
N TYR A 330 3.61 4.32 22.69
CA TYR A 330 2.53 4.19 21.71
C TYR A 330 1.16 4.24 22.39
N VAL A 331 0.97 3.46 23.46
CA VAL A 331 -0.28 3.49 24.23
C VAL A 331 -0.55 4.88 24.79
N THR A 332 0.44 5.51 25.42
CA THR A 332 0.30 6.81 26.07
C THR A 332 -0.08 7.93 25.09
N HIS A 333 0.62 8.02 23.95
CA HIS A 333 0.45 9.15 23.04
C HIS A 333 -0.54 8.90 21.90
N HIS A 334 -0.71 7.66 21.44
CA HIS A 334 -1.62 7.34 20.33
C HIS A 334 -2.97 6.81 20.79
N ILE A 335 -3.01 5.90 21.77
CA ILE A 335 -4.26 5.30 22.23
C ILE A 335 -4.93 6.21 23.26
N LEU A 336 -4.21 6.59 24.31
CA LEU A 336 -4.72 7.46 25.38
C LEU A 336 -4.71 8.95 25.01
N GLN A 337 -4.12 9.31 23.86
CA GLN A 337 -4.06 10.68 23.33
C GLN A 337 -3.49 11.71 24.31
N VAL A 338 -2.59 11.30 25.21
CA VAL A 338 -1.95 12.21 26.17
C VAL A 338 -1.07 13.19 25.39
N PRO A 339 -1.34 14.51 25.45
CA PRO A 339 -0.60 15.52 24.70
C PRO A 339 0.88 15.46 25.04
N SER A 340 1.72 15.40 24.01
CA SER A 340 3.17 15.44 24.15
C SER A 340 3.76 16.47 23.21
N VAL A 341 4.61 17.34 23.76
CA VAL A 341 5.42 18.30 22.99
C VAL A 341 6.36 17.58 22.03
N THR A 342 6.61 16.30 22.28
CA THR A 342 7.39 15.37 21.47
C THR A 342 6.49 14.31 20.85
N ASN A 343 5.57 14.69 19.96
CA ASN A 343 5.08 13.78 18.91
C ASN A 343 6.24 13.43 17.96
N ALA A 344 7.32 12.87 18.50
CA ALA A 344 8.47 12.48 17.75
C ALA A 344 8.02 11.36 16.80
N PRO A 345 8.25 11.50 15.49
CA PRO A 345 7.87 10.46 14.54
C PRO A 345 8.49 9.13 14.97
N LEU A 346 7.71 8.04 14.85
CA LEU A 346 8.13 6.68 15.18
C LEU A 346 9.38 6.30 14.36
N ARG A 347 10.58 6.61 14.86
CA ARG A 347 11.85 6.33 14.19
C ARG A 347 12.17 4.85 14.30
N LYS A 348 12.48 4.22 13.17
CA LYS A 348 12.96 2.84 13.13
C LYS A 348 14.29 2.75 13.89
N ARG A 349 14.38 1.87 14.89
CA ARG A 349 15.61 1.73 15.71
C ARG A 349 16.67 0.90 15.01
N ARG A 350 16.26 -0.04 14.16
CA ARG A 350 17.16 -0.95 13.44
C ARG A 350 18.13 -1.68 14.38
N LEU A 351 17.60 -2.22 15.50
CA LEU A 351 18.40 -3.00 16.45
C LEU A 351 19.24 -4.05 15.73
N LEU A 352 20.50 -4.11 16.10
CA LEU A 352 21.48 -5.02 15.53
C LEU A 352 21.17 -6.46 15.97
N THR A 353 21.51 -7.38 15.08
CA THR A 353 21.50 -8.82 15.36
C THR A 353 22.83 -9.39 14.87
N MET A 354 23.09 -10.68 15.14
CA MET A 354 24.27 -11.38 14.60
C MET A 354 24.20 -11.64 13.08
N ALA A 355 23.23 -11.05 12.37
CA ALA A 355 23.16 -11.15 10.92
C ALA A 355 24.33 -10.41 10.27
N PRO A 356 24.91 -10.94 9.17
CA PRO A 356 25.94 -10.23 8.43
C PRO A 356 25.37 -8.91 7.87
N PRO A 357 26.20 -7.85 7.78
CA PRO A 357 25.77 -6.59 7.18
C PRO A 357 25.34 -6.83 5.74
N LYS A 358 24.19 -6.28 5.35
CA LYS A 358 23.72 -6.37 3.96
C LYS A 358 24.74 -5.70 3.05
N ILE A 359 25.38 -6.48 2.18
CA ILE A 359 26.22 -5.97 1.10
C ILE A 359 25.30 -5.21 0.14
N THR A 360 25.21 -3.91 0.33
CA THR A 360 24.48 -3.05 -0.58
C THR A 360 25.48 -2.63 -1.64
N LYS A 361 25.39 -3.19 -2.85
CA LYS A 361 26.13 -2.62 -3.98
C LYS A 361 25.68 -1.18 -4.12
N THR A 362 26.51 -0.22 -3.70
CA THR A 362 26.22 1.20 -3.80
C THR A 362 26.11 1.50 -5.29
N LYS A 363 24.88 1.61 -5.78
CA LYS A 363 24.65 2.03 -7.16
C LYS A 363 25.23 3.44 -7.24
N ILE A 364 26.31 3.62 -7.99
CA ILE A 364 26.87 4.95 -8.24
C ILE A 364 25.72 5.81 -8.74
N SER A 365 25.43 6.89 -8.04
CA SER A 365 24.29 7.72 -8.41
C SER A 365 24.60 8.41 -9.74
N GLN A 366 23.55 8.70 -10.51
CA GLN A 366 23.73 9.44 -11.77
C GLN A 366 24.38 10.80 -11.53
N LYS A 367 24.09 11.43 -10.38
CA LYS A 367 24.76 12.64 -9.89
C LYS A 367 26.27 12.46 -9.73
N GLN A 368 26.71 11.37 -9.10
CA GLN A 368 28.14 11.08 -8.91
C GLN A 368 28.87 10.84 -10.24
N LYS A 369 28.21 10.20 -11.21
CA LYS A 369 28.76 10.01 -12.56
C LYS A 369 28.96 11.36 -13.26
N GLU A 370 27.98 12.24 -13.17
CA GLU A 370 28.05 13.57 -13.76
C GLU A 370 29.04 14.50 -13.09
N GLU A 371 29.13 14.50 -11.75
CA GLU A 371 30.13 15.27 -11.00
C GLU A 371 31.55 14.85 -11.42
N ARG A 372 31.76 13.56 -11.71
CA ARG A 372 33.04 13.06 -12.21
C ARG A 372 33.37 13.61 -13.60
N ASP A 373 32.39 13.63 -14.51
CA ASP A 373 32.58 14.15 -15.87
C ASP A 373 32.77 15.68 -15.88
N THR A 374 31.98 16.40 -15.07
CA THR A 374 32.11 17.85 -14.86
C THR A 374 33.50 18.21 -14.35
N ASN A 375 33.97 17.53 -13.30
CA ASN A 375 35.33 17.74 -12.77
C ASN A 375 36.41 17.43 -13.81
N LYS A 376 36.21 16.39 -14.64
CA LYS A 376 37.14 16.04 -15.70
C LYS A 376 37.20 17.14 -16.77
N TYR A 377 36.08 17.71 -17.18
CA TYR A 377 36.04 18.80 -18.17
C TYR A 377 36.59 20.11 -17.63
N LEU A 378 36.21 20.49 -16.41
CA LEU A 378 36.77 21.67 -15.73
C LEU A 378 38.30 21.57 -15.61
N ARG A 379 38.84 20.43 -15.17
CA ARG A 379 40.30 20.22 -15.10
C ARG A 379 40.97 20.37 -16.47
N ARG A 380 40.35 19.87 -17.53
CA ARG A 380 40.86 20.01 -18.90
C ARG A 380 40.84 21.46 -19.37
N ARG A 381 39.78 22.21 -19.06
CA ARG A 381 39.67 23.63 -19.43
C ARG A 381 40.68 24.49 -18.68
N LEU A 382 40.81 24.31 -17.37
CA LEU A 382 41.83 25.00 -16.56
C LEU A 382 43.25 24.71 -17.08
N ALA A 383 43.55 23.46 -17.43
CA ALA A 383 44.83 23.10 -18.03
C ALA A 383 45.05 23.75 -19.41
N TRP A 384 43.99 23.97 -20.19
CA TRP A 384 44.06 24.66 -21.48
C TRP A 384 44.31 26.16 -21.30
N CYS A 385 43.54 26.84 -20.43
CA CYS A 385 43.74 28.25 -20.08
C CYS A 385 45.18 28.53 -19.61
N ASN A 386 45.71 27.67 -18.75
CA ASN A 386 47.10 27.77 -18.28
C ASN A 386 48.14 27.63 -19.41
N ARG A 387 47.84 26.86 -20.47
CA ARG A 387 48.74 26.67 -21.62
C ARG A 387 48.65 27.79 -22.64
N THR A 388 47.45 28.35 -22.85
CA THR A 388 47.20 29.34 -23.91
C THR A 388 47.21 30.78 -23.42
N GLY A 389 47.21 31.00 -22.09
CA GLY A 389 47.10 32.33 -21.49
C GLY A 389 45.69 32.92 -21.57
N GLN A 390 44.69 32.17 -22.06
CA GLN A 390 43.29 32.61 -22.01
C GLN A 390 42.82 32.71 -20.56
N GLN A 391 42.14 33.81 -20.22
CA GLN A 391 41.46 33.92 -18.93
C GLN A 391 40.31 32.94 -18.82
N PHE A 392 40.17 32.35 -17.64
CA PHE A 392 39.03 31.52 -17.27
C PHE A 392 37.92 32.43 -16.74
N ASP A 393 36.75 32.40 -17.37
CA ASP A 393 35.56 33.11 -16.92
C ASP A 393 34.49 32.08 -16.53
N GLU A 394 34.14 32.03 -15.25
CA GLU A 394 33.15 31.08 -14.74
C GLU A 394 31.74 31.32 -15.32
N GLY A 395 31.43 32.56 -15.72
CA GLY A 395 30.12 32.92 -16.27
C GLY A 395 29.85 32.38 -17.68
N GLU A 396 30.90 32.09 -18.45
CA GLU A 396 30.83 31.65 -19.85
C GLU A 396 31.05 30.13 -20.02
N GLU A 397 31.22 29.39 -18.92
CA GLU A 397 31.65 27.99 -18.95
C GLU A 397 30.53 27.04 -18.48
N GLN A 398 30.05 26.17 -19.39
CA GLN A 398 29.06 25.13 -19.08
C GLN A 398 29.65 23.72 -19.34
N TYR A 399 29.85 22.93 -18.27
CA TYR A 399 30.40 21.57 -18.37
C TYR A 399 29.37 20.45 -18.30
N SER A 400 28.13 20.78 -17.94
CA SER A 400 26.99 19.87 -18.04
C SER A 400 26.38 19.97 -19.44
N LEU A 401 26.05 18.84 -20.06
CA LEU A 401 25.45 18.82 -21.40
C LEU A 401 24.12 19.60 -21.48
N PHE A 402 23.35 19.60 -20.38
CA PHE A 402 22.08 20.31 -20.27
C PHE A 402 22.06 21.21 -19.03
N PRO A 403 21.31 22.33 -19.04
CA PRO A 403 21.21 23.23 -17.89
C PRO A 403 20.45 22.54 -16.76
N ARG A 404 21.16 22.15 -15.69
CA ARG A 404 20.59 21.36 -14.57
C ARG A 404 19.49 22.06 -13.79
N ALA A 405 19.46 23.40 -13.86
CA ALA A 405 18.36 24.18 -13.34
C ALA A 405 17.03 23.86 -14.05
N LEU A 406 17.06 23.49 -15.34
CA LEU A 406 15.88 23.31 -16.17
C LEU A 406 15.72 21.87 -16.72
N ALA A 407 16.76 21.04 -16.71
CA ALA A 407 16.67 19.70 -17.30
C ALA A 407 17.40 18.63 -16.48
N ASP A 408 16.84 17.41 -16.53
CA ASP A 408 17.44 16.21 -15.98
C ASP A 408 18.62 15.71 -16.84
N PRO A 409 19.39 14.71 -16.37
CA PRO A 409 20.54 14.17 -17.08
C PRO A 409 20.31 13.74 -18.52
N ASP A 410 19.07 13.36 -18.85
CA ASP A 410 18.67 12.87 -20.16
C ASP A 410 18.11 14.01 -21.04
N GLY A 411 18.17 15.26 -20.55
CA GLY A 411 17.72 16.46 -21.27
C GLY A 411 16.22 16.73 -21.12
N ASN A 412 15.51 16.00 -20.25
CA ASN A 412 14.07 16.23 -20.06
C ASN A 412 13.83 17.39 -19.09
N PRO A 413 12.81 18.24 -19.35
CA PRO A 413 12.36 19.24 -18.40
C PRO A 413 12.00 18.65 -17.02
N HIS A 414 12.40 19.33 -15.95
CA HIS A 414 11.97 18.99 -14.59
C HIS A 414 10.45 19.17 -14.43
N LYS A 415 9.84 18.28 -13.65
CA LYS A 415 8.39 18.29 -13.39
C LYS A 415 8.08 18.56 -11.93
N GLY A 416 7.17 19.52 -11.70
CA GLY A 416 6.64 19.83 -10.38
C GLY A 416 5.26 19.21 -10.13
N THR A 417 4.89 19.07 -8.85
CA THR A 417 3.53 18.63 -8.47
C THR A 417 2.54 19.80 -8.59
N LYS A 418 1.65 19.76 -9.61
CA LYS A 418 0.65 20.81 -9.86
C LYS A 418 -0.26 21.09 -8.64
N SER A 419 -0.64 20.04 -7.89
CA SER A 419 -1.57 20.13 -6.76
C SER A 419 -1.13 21.09 -5.65
N LYS A 420 0.18 21.32 -5.48
CA LYS A 420 0.72 22.23 -4.45
C LYS A 420 0.32 23.68 -4.68
N TRP A 421 0.05 24.08 -5.92
CA TRP A 421 -0.42 25.42 -6.25
C TRP A 421 -1.82 25.68 -5.68
N THR A 422 -2.77 24.81 -6.02
CA THR A 422 -4.16 24.88 -5.55
C THR A 422 -4.24 24.79 -4.03
N GLU A 423 -3.48 23.88 -3.39
CA GLU A 423 -3.44 23.78 -1.92
C GLU A 423 -3.01 25.09 -1.25
N LYS A 424 -2.02 25.79 -1.81
CA LYS A 424 -1.51 27.04 -1.25
C LYS A 424 -2.47 28.21 -1.43
N LEU A 425 -3.10 28.32 -2.60
CA LEU A 425 -4.15 29.32 -2.83
C LEU A 425 -5.36 29.05 -1.93
N GLN A 426 -5.76 27.78 -1.80
CA GLN A 426 -6.85 27.40 -0.90
C GLN A 426 -6.52 27.76 0.55
N ALA A 427 -5.34 27.41 1.06
CA ALA A 427 -4.95 27.74 2.43
C ALA A 427 -4.94 29.26 2.69
N ARG A 428 -4.57 30.07 1.70
CA ARG A 428 -4.50 31.53 1.84
C ARG A 428 -5.88 32.20 1.80
N TYR A 429 -6.75 31.77 0.89
CA TYR A 429 -8.06 32.41 0.66
C TYR A 429 -9.24 31.67 1.31
N ASN A 430 -8.98 30.77 2.27
CA ASN A 430 -10.02 30.10 3.05
C ASN A 430 -10.52 30.98 4.21
N VAL A 431 -11.01 32.18 3.88
CA VAL A 431 -11.53 33.17 4.84
C VAL A 431 -13.05 33.27 4.67
N PRO A 432 -13.84 33.40 5.76
CA PRO A 432 -15.28 33.57 5.66
C PRO A 432 -15.67 34.80 4.83
N ASN A 433 -16.73 34.67 4.02
CA ASN A 433 -17.36 35.66 3.11
C ASN A 433 -16.75 35.87 1.72
N THR A 434 -15.53 35.39 1.43
CA THR A 434 -14.91 35.49 0.08
C THR A 434 -14.37 34.17 -0.46
N THR A 435 -14.60 33.04 0.22
CA THR A 435 -14.02 31.73 -0.12
C THR A 435 -14.26 31.36 -1.59
N PRO A 436 -13.20 31.30 -2.42
CA PRO A 436 -13.33 30.92 -3.82
C PRO A 436 -13.38 29.40 -4.02
N PHE A 437 -12.96 28.62 -3.03
CA PHE A 437 -12.98 27.15 -3.06
C PHE A 437 -14.24 26.62 -2.38
N LEU A 438 -15.13 25.98 -3.15
CA LEU A 438 -16.46 25.60 -2.71
C LEU A 438 -16.64 24.07 -2.64
N SER A 439 -17.56 23.62 -1.79
CA SER A 439 -18.03 22.22 -1.74
C SER A 439 -19.14 21.93 -2.75
N SER A 440 -19.88 22.95 -3.19
CA SER A 440 -20.91 22.88 -4.22
C SER A 440 -21.01 24.20 -5.00
N PRO A 441 -21.51 24.19 -6.25
CA PRO A 441 -21.83 25.42 -6.96
C PRO A 441 -22.91 26.23 -6.21
N PRO A 442 -22.88 27.57 -6.25
CA PRO A 442 -23.85 28.41 -5.56
C PRO A 442 -25.19 28.54 -6.31
N TRP A 443 -25.29 28.00 -7.52
CA TRP A 443 -26.45 28.08 -8.39
C TRP A 443 -26.59 26.79 -9.21
N ILE A 444 -27.76 26.60 -9.82
CA ILE A 444 -27.97 25.53 -10.81
C ILE A 444 -27.31 25.96 -12.12
N PRO A 445 -26.36 25.18 -12.68
CA PRO A 445 -25.72 25.51 -13.95
C PRO A 445 -26.73 25.63 -15.07
N GLN A 446 -26.65 26.71 -15.85
CA GLN A 446 -27.42 26.82 -17.10
C GLN A 446 -26.70 26.06 -18.22
N VAL A 447 -25.37 26.12 -18.21
CA VAL A 447 -24.51 25.39 -19.13
C VAL A 447 -23.40 24.64 -18.40
N ALA A 448 -23.15 23.40 -18.82
CA ALA A 448 -22.06 22.57 -18.34
C ALA A 448 -21.09 22.26 -19.49
N ILE A 449 -19.83 22.65 -19.34
CA ILE A 449 -18.78 22.44 -20.34
C ILE A 449 -17.82 21.38 -19.81
N VAL A 450 -17.79 20.24 -20.47
CA VAL A 450 -17.05 19.05 -20.03
C VAL A 450 -15.81 18.87 -20.89
N ASP A 451 -14.66 18.79 -20.23
CA ASP A 451 -13.45 18.22 -20.82
C ASP A 451 -13.66 16.71 -21.03
N ALA A 452 -14.03 16.36 -22.26
CA ALA A 452 -14.44 15.01 -22.59
C ALA A 452 -13.25 14.03 -22.68
N MET A 453 -12.01 14.52 -22.60
CA MET A 453 -10.82 13.67 -22.55
C MET A 453 -10.71 12.91 -21.23
N PHE A 454 -11.36 13.38 -20.18
CA PHE A 454 -11.46 12.63 -18.94
C PHE A 454 -12.49 11.49 -19.01
N ALA A 455 -13.57 11.66 -19.77
CA ALA A 455 -14.59 10.62 -19.91
C ALA A 455 -14.00 9.34 -20.53
N ILE A 456 -13.14 9.47 -21.54
CA ILE A 456 -12.53 8.34 -22.25
C ILE A 456 -11.52 7.54 -21.41
N ASN A 457 -11.02 8.10 -20.31
CA ASN A 457 -10.14 7.39 -19.37
C ASN A 457 -10.91 6.32 -18.57
N THR A 458 -12.24 6.32 -18.62
CA THR A 458 -13.07 5.26 -18.04
C THR A 458 -12.95 3.99 -18.86
N ASN A 459 -12.39 2.92 -18.29
CA ASN A 459 -12.21 1.65 -18.99
C ASN A 459 -13.57 1.06 -19.43
N PRO A 460 -13.67 0.56 -20.68
CA PRO A 460 -14.83 -0.22 -21.11
C PRO A 460 -15.03 -1.47 -20.24
N LEU A 461 -16.28 -1.73 -19.85
CA LEU A 461 -16.66 -2.95 -19.14
C LEU A 461 -16.71 -4.15 -20.10
N ARG A 462 -16.62 -5.38 -19.56
CA ARG A 462 -16.62 -6.62 -20.36
C ARG A 462 -17.87 -6.75 -21.25
N GLN A 463 -19.00 -6.20 -20.80
CA GLN A 463 -20.28 -6.22 -21.50
C GLN A 463 -20.34 -5.27 -22.71
N HIS A 464 -19.47 -4.25 -22.78
CA HIS A 464 -19.41 -3.33 -23.92
C HIS A 464 -18.62 -4.01 -25.04
N LYS A 465 -19.33 -4.55 -26.02
CA LYS A 465 -18.76 -5.27 -27.17
C LYS A 465 -18.42 -4.31 -28.31
N THR A 466 -19.25 -3.30 -28.55
CA THR A 466 -19.08 -2.33 -29.65
C THR A 466 -18.79 -0.91 -29.14
N MET A 467 -18.19 -0.08 -30.00
CA MET A 467 -17.96 1.34 -29.70
C MET A 467 -19.24 2.09 -29.38
N GLU A 468 -20.35 1.77 -30.05
CA GLU A 468 -21.67 2.33 -29.75
C GLU A 468 -22.12 2.05 -28.32
N GLN A 469 -22.01 0.80 -27.85
CA GLN A 469 -22.39 0.43 -26.48
C GLN A 469 -21.55 1.16 -25.44
N TYR A 470 -20.25 1.28 -25.67
CA TYR A 470 -19.34 2.00 -24.79
C TYR A 470 -19.62 3.52 -24.79
N ALA A 471 -19.85 4.10 -25.97
CA ALA A 471 -20.20 5.50 -26.10
C ALA A 471 -21.52 5.79 -25.36
N TYR A 472 -22.57 4.99 -25.56
CA TYR A 472 -23.83 5.17 -24.86
C TYR A 472 -23.66 5.14 -23.33
N PHE A 473 -22.82 4.25 -22.81
CA PHE A 473 -22.43 4.24 -21.41
C PHE A 473 -21.78 5.57 -20.98
N LEU A 474 -20.79 6.08 -21.72
CA LEU A 474 -20.15 7.37 -21.42
C LEU A 474 -21.14 8.55 -21.49
N PHE A 475 -22.07 8.52 -22.45
CA PHE A 475 -23.11 9.55 -22.60
C PHE A 475 -24.02 9.59 -21.37
N ARG A 476 -24.50 8.43 -20.91
CA ARG A 476 -25.31 8.34 -19.69
C ARG A 476 -24.57 8.77 -18.43
N GLN A 477 -23.25 8.63 -18.41
CA GLN A 477 -22.44 9.04 -17.27
C GLN A 477 -22.05 10.53 -17.31
N SER A 478 -21.78 11.08 -18.50
CA SER A 478 -21.12 12.39 -18.64
C SER A 478 -22.03 13.51 -19.15
N VAL A 479 -23.22 13.17 -19.67
CA VAL A 479 -24.16 14.14 -20.26
C VAL A 479 -25.48 14.15 -19.50
N VAL A 480 -26.13 12.98 -19.41
CA VAL A 480 -27.48 12.85 -18.82
C VAL A 480 -27.60 13.43 -17.40
N PRO A 481 -26.61 13.26 -16.49
CA PRO A 481 -26.72 13.81 -15.15
C PRO A 481 -26.80 15.34 -15.15
N HIS A 482 -26.16 16.06 -16.07
CA HIS A 482 -26.25 17.53 -16.08
C HIS A 482 -27.68 17.99 -16.37
N TYR A 483 -28.35 17.36 -17.33
CA TYR A 483 -29.75 17.63 -17.66
C TYR A 483 -30.70 17.28 -16.51
N SER A 484 -30.49 16.15 -15.83
CA SER A 484 -31.34 15.76 -14.70
C SER A 484 -31.26 16.73 -13.51
N HIS A 485 -30.17 17.50 -13.41
CA HIS A 485 -30.00 18.55 -12.40
C HIS A 485 -30.43 19.94 -12.88
N GLY A 486 -31.08 20.05 -14.04
CA GLY A 486 -31.66 21.32 -14.54
C GLY A 486 -30.78 22.13 -15.48
N THR A 487 -29.64 21.58 -15.92
CA THR A 487 -28.80 22.24 -16.96
C THR A 487 -29.56 22.27 -18.29
N GLN A 488 -29.44 23.35 -19.06
CA GLN A 488 -30.09 23.52 -20.36
C GLN A 488 -29.15 23.19 -21.53
N GLU A 489 -27.87 23.55 -21.40
CA GLU A 489 -26.86 23.36 -22.45
C GLU A 489 -25.68 22.53 -21.92
N VAL A 490 -25.25 21.49 -22.65
CA VAL A 490 -24.07 20.68 -22.30
C VAL A 490 -23.08 20.68 -23.45
N HIS A 491 -21.83 21.02 -23.20
CA HIS A 491 -20.76 20.98 -24.21
C HIS A 491 -19.79 19.84 -23.89
N LEU A 492 -19.52 18.97 -24.86
CA LEU A 492 -18.42 18.00 -24.78
C LEU A 492 -17.28 18.45 -25.68
N VAL A 493 -16.13 18.73 -25.06
CA VAL A 493 -14.96 19.29 -25.73
C VAL A 493 -13.83 18.25 -25.69
N PHE A 494 -13.38 17.82 -26.87
CA PHE A 494 -12.31 16.83 -27.04
C PHE A 494 -11.00 17.45 -27.54
N ASP A 495 -9.89 16.71 -27.46
CA ASP A 495 -8.64 17.06 -28.14
C ASP A 495 -8.81 17.00 -29.67
N HIS A 496 -8.23 17.98 -30.36
CA HIS A 496 -8.03 17.96 -31.80
C HIS A 496 -6.54 18.20 -32.15
N PRO A 497 -5.68 17.18 -31.99
CA PRO A 497 -4.24 17.34 -32.11
C PRO A 497 -3.78 17.38 -33.58
N GLY A 498 -2.60 17.97 -33.84
CA GLY A 498 -1.90 17.90 -35.14
C GLY A 498 -2.22 19.03 -36.12
N ARG A 499 -2.70 20.16 -35.61
CA ARG A 499 -3.15 21.32 -36.40
C ARG A 499 -2.16 22.46 -36.51
N LEU A 500 -1.21 22.53 -35.58
CA LEU A 500 -0.19 23.55 -35.52
C LEU A 500 1.11 22.90 -35.99
N PRO A 501 1.93 23.59 -36.81
CA PRO A 501 3.22 23.07 -37.28
C PRO A 501 4.20 22.83 -36.13
N PHE A 502 3.98 23.50 -35.00
CA PHE A 502 4.75 23.36 -33.77
C PHE A 502 3.81 23.32 -32.58
N ASN A 503 3.94 22.30 -31.72
CA ASN A 503 3.31 22.27 -30.40
C ASN A 503 4.41 22.08 -29.34
N PRO A 504 4.60 23.02 -28.38
CA PRO A 504 5.63 22.87 -27.35
C PRO A 504 5.44 21.62 -26.47
N LYS A 505 4.22 21.06 -26.39
CA LYS A 505 3.94 19.79 -25.71
C LYS A 505 4.38 18.56 -26.52
N ASP A 506 4.86 18.70 -27.76
CA ASP A 506 5.30 17.56 -28.56
C ASP A 506 6.46 16.79 -27.91
N CYS A 507 7.33 17.47 -27.14
CA CYS A 507 8.34 16.80 -26.31
C CYS A 507 7.69 15.85 -25.28
N GLU A 508 6.66 16.32 -24.57
CA GLU A 508 5.94 15.52 -23.58
C GLU A 508 5.12 14.40 -24.24
N HIS A 509 4.49 14.70 -25.37
CA HIS A 509 3.78 13.73 -26.19
C HIS A 509 4.72 12.60 -26.62
N ASN A 510 5.87 12.94 -27.23
CA ASN A 510 6.87 11.96 -27.67
C ASN A 510 7.40 11.12 -26.52
N ARG A 511 7.61 11.72 -25.33
CA ARG A 511 8.01 11.00 -24.12
C ARG A 511 6.97 10.01 -23.61
N ARG A 512 5.68 10.37 -23.69
CA ARG A 512 4.57 9.46 -23.35
C ARG A 512 4.49 8.32 -24.35
N TYR A 513 4.72 8.61 -25.64
CA TYR A 513 4.61 7.63 -26.72
C TYR A 513 5.80 6.69 -26.85
N SER A 514 7.03 7.15 -26.56
CA SER A 514 8.25 6.34 -26.66
C SER A 514 8.29 5.18 -25.65
N LYS A 515 7.48 5.23 -24.59
CA LYS A 515 7.34 4.15 -23.60
C LYS A 515 6.33 3.06 -24.01
N SER A 516 5.43 3.35 -24.95
CA SER A 516 4.26 2.52 -25.24
C SER A 516 4.32 1.82 -26.59
N SER A 517 5.16 2.30 -27.50
CA SER A 517 5.31 1.72 -28.82
C SER A 517 6.40 0.65 -28.82
N GLY A 518 6.05 -0.59 -28.50
CA GLY A 518 6.75 -1.70 -29.15
C GLY A 518 6.64 -1.51 -30.67
N SER A 519 7.65 -1.90 -31.44
CA SER A 519 7.72 -1.72 -32.90
C SER A 519 6.60 -2.40 -33.71
N GLU A 520 5.62 -3.04 -33.05
CA GLU A 520 4.54 -3.85 -33.63
C GLU A 520 3.12 -3.38 -33.23
N HIS A 521 2.92 -2.14 -32.76
CA HIS A 521 1.57 -1.65 -32.45
C HIS A 521 0.75 -1.39 -33.72
N THR A 522 -0.33 -2.16 -33.92
CA THR A 522 -1.28 -1.95 -35.03
C THR A 522 -2.28 -0.85 -34.73
N HIS A 523 -2.32 0.18 -35.58
CA HIS A 523 -3.30 1.26 -35.45
C HIS A 523 -4.72 0.79 -35.73
N VAL A 524 -5.67 1.25 -34.91
CA VAL A 524 -7.10 0.92 -35.09
C VAL A 524 -7.80 1.94 -35.98
N THR A 525 -8.58 1.43 -36.92
CA THR A 525 -9.60 2.20 -37.64
C THR A 525 -10.96 1.82 -37.05
N LEU A 526 -11.71 2.79 -36.56
CA LEU A 526 -12.96 2.56 -35.83
C LEU A 526 -14.14 3.19 -36.56
N THR A 527 -15.23 2.43 -36.62
CA THR A 527 -16.59 2.90 -36.90
C THR A 527 -17.44 2.75 -35.64
N THR A 528 -18.68 3.27 -35.67
CA THR A 528 -19.60 3.15 -34.53
C THR A 528 -19.90 1.70 -34.16
N GLN A 529 -19.88 0.78 -35.14
CA GLN A 529 -20.15 -0.65 -34.95
C GLN A 529 -18.90 -1.49 -34.69
N SER A 530 -17.69 -0.90 -34.77
CA SER A 530 -16.46 -1.63 -34.49
C SER A 530 -16.44 -2.19 -33.07
N ALA A 531 -15.77 -3.34 -32.92
CA ALA A 531 -15.49 -3.89 -31.60
C ALA A 531 -14.65 -2.92 -30.76
N VAL A 532 -14.90 -2.86 -29.46
CA VAL A 532 -14.11 -2.01 -28.55
C VAL A 532 -12.65 -2.50 -28.52
N PRO A 533 -11.66 -1.62 -28.80
CA PRO A 533 -10.24 -1.97 -28.75
C PRO A 533 -9.81 -2.54 -27.40
N ARG A 534 -9.01 -3.61 -27.43
CA ARG A 534 -8.40 -4.22 -26.24
C ARG A 534 -6.94 -4.55 -26.51
N PRO A 535 -6.02 -4.28 -25.56
CA PRO A 535 -6.25 -3.62 -24.26
C PRO A 535 -6.44 -2.10 -24.39
N TRP A 536 -7.43 -1.55 -23.69
CA TRP A 536 -7.88 -0.15 -23.85
C TRP A 536 -6.79 0.89 -23.59
N ARG A 537 -5.97 0.69 -22.56
CA ARG A 537 -4.94 1.66 -22.17
C ARG A 537 -3.85 1.84 -23.23
N GLU A 538 -3.40 0.75 -23.86
CA GLU A 538 -2.40 0.81 -24.92
C GLU A 538 -2.91 1.63 -26.13
N HIS A 539 -4.19 1.51 -26.45
CA HIS A 539 -4.81 2.27 -27.54
C HIS A 539 -5.01 3.76 -27.19
N LEU A 540 -5.26 4.10 -25.92
CA LEU A 540 -5.31 5.49 -25.47
C LEU A 540 -3.93 6.15 -25.43
N GLU A 541 -2.87 5.36 -25.20
CA GLU A 541 -1.49 5.82 -25.25
C GLU A 541 -1.03 6.10 -26.69
N CYS A 542 -1.62 5.47 -27.71
CA CYS A 542 -1.34 5.80 -29.11
C CYS A 542 -2.16 7.00 -29.62
N ARG A 543 -1.50 8.06 -30.09
CA ARG A 543 -2.16 9.30 -30.59
C ARG A 543 -3.16 9.04 -31.71
N GLN A 544 -2.82 8.18 -32.67
CA GLN A 544 -3.69 7.86 -33.81
C GLN A 544 -4.93 7.07 -33.36
N CYS A 545 -4.74 6.06 -32.52
CA CYS A 545 -5.82 5.25 -31.96
C CYS A 545 -6.74 6.09 -31.05
N LYS A 546 -6.17 6.93 -30.17
CA LYS A 546 -6.90 7.90 -29.35
C LYS A 546 -7.76 8.82 -30.21
N ARG A 547 -7.23 9.29 -31.35
CA ARG A 547 -7.99 10.12 -32.30
C ARG A 547 -9.14 9.33 -32.94
N ALA A 548 -8.89 8.11 -33.42
CA ALA A 548 -9.92 7.26 -34.00
C ALA A 548 -11.07 6.98 -33.01
N ILE A 549 -10.73 6.74 -31.73
CA ILE A 549 -11.70 6.57 -30.64
C ILE A 549 -12.54 7.84 -30.46
N VAL A 550 -11.91 9.01 -30.33
CA VAL A 550 -12.60 10.29 -30.17
C VAL A 550 -13.56 10.56 -31.34
N VAL A 551 -13.15 10.26 -32.57
CA VAL A 551 -14.01 10.42 -33.76
C VAL A 551 -15.21 9.48 -33.73
N ALA A 552 -15.00 8.20 -33.39
CA ALA A 552 -16.10 7.24 -33.26
C ALA A 552 -17.10 7.67 -32.16
N LEU A 553 -16.60 8.16 -31.01
CA LEU A 553 -17.45 8.69 -29.93
C LEU A 553 -18.27 9.91 -30.38
N GLY A 554 -17.65 10.85 -31.10
CA GLY A 554 -18.32 12.04 -31.60
C GLY A 554 -19.54 11.71 -32.47
N TRP A 555 -19.38 10.74 -33.39
CA TRP A 555 -20.50 10.28 -34.21
C TRP A 555 -21.60 9.61 -33.39
N VAL A 556 -21.27 8.73 -32.43
CA VAL A 556 -22.31 8.10 -31.60
C VAL A 556 -23.04 9.13 -30.73
N PHE A 557 -22.33 10.11 -30.17
CA PHE A 557 -22.93 11.17 -29.37
C PHE A 557 -23.86 12.07 -30.18
N LEU A 558 -23.51 12.37 -31.44
CA LEU A 558 -24.37 13.11 -32.36
C LEU A 558 -25.73 12.40 -32.55
N HIS A 559 -25.69 11.09 -32.81
CA HIS A 559 -26.91 10.28 -33.00
C HIS A 559 -27.69 10.09 -31.70
N THR A 560 -26.99 9.82 -30.59
CA THR A 560 -27.61 9.60 -29.26
C THR A 560 -28.28 10.87 -28.77
N GLY A 561 -27.61 12.03 -28.89
CA GLY A 561 -28.15 13.34 -28.51
C GLY A 561 -29.46 13.64 -29.25
N LYS A 562 -29.52 13.40 -30.56
CA LYS A 562 -30.73 13.61 -31.36
C LYS A 562 -31.95 12.85 -30.82
N ASN A 563 -31.74 11.64 -30.32
CA ASN A 563 -32.82 10.77 -29.85
C ASN A 563 -33.15 10.96 -28.36
N HIS A 564 -32.24 11.53 -27.57
CA HIS A 564 -32.35 11.58 -26.10
C HIS A 564 -32.73 12.96 -25.55
N LEU A 565 -32.42 14.04 -26.27
CA LEU A 565 -32.62 15.41 -25.77
C LEU A 565 -34.09 15.83 -25.82
N GLN A 566 -34.54 16.49 -24.75
CA GLN A 566 -35.85 17.13 -24.64
C GLN A 566 -35.86 18.51 -25.32
N GLY A 567 -37.04 19.05 -25.63
CA GLY A 567 -37.20 20.28 -26.45
C GLY A 567 -36.46 21.54 -25.97
N ASN A 568 -36.11 21.61 -24.68
CA ASN A 568 -35.38 22.72 -24.07
C ASN A 568 -33.89 22.43 -23.82
N GLN A 569 -33.35 21.31 -24.33
CA GLN A 569 -31.99 20.86 -24.09
C GLN A 569 -31.12 20.97 -25.34
N THR A 570 -29.87 21.41 -25.16
CA THR A 570 -28.90 21.57 -26.24
C THR A 570 -27.58 20.89 -25.91
N LEU A 571 -27.12 19.98 -26.78
CA LEU A 571 -25.80 19.36 -26.72
C LEU A 571 -24.88 19.97 -27.78
N VAL A 572 -23.69 20.36 -27.38
CA VAL A 572 -22.64 20.87 -28.28
C VAL A 572 -21.46 19.90 -28.27
N LEU A 573 -21.04 19.44 -29.44
CA LEU A 573 -19.90 18.53 -29.59
C LEU A 573 -18.77 19.24 -30.33
N ALA A 574 -17.56 19.26 -29.77
CA ALA A 574 -16.43 19.98 -30.38
C ALA A 574 -15.14 19.18 -30.36
N GLY A 575 -14.44 19.18 -31.50
CA GLY A 575 -13.11 18.55 -31.65
C GLY A 575 -13.14 17.04 -31.88
N CYS A 576 -14.32 16.44 -32.01
CA CYS A 576 -14.47 15.00 -32.28
C CYS A 576 -14.76 14.67 -33.75
N PHE A 577 -14.63 15.61 -34.70
CA PHE A 577 -14.94 15.39 -36.12
C PHE A 577 -13.73 15.59 -37.03
N SER A 578 -13.76 15.02 -38.24
CA SER A 578 -12.73 15.10 -39.28
C SER A 578 -13.34 15.47 -40.65
N GLY A 579 -12.61 16.14 -41.55
CA GLY A 579 -13.11 16.65 -42.85
C GLY A 579 -13.06 18.19 -42.99
N ALA A 580 -13.74 18.74 -44.01
CA ALA A 580 -13.70 20.17 -44.38
C ALA A 580 -14.31 21.16 -43.37
N THR A 581 -15.13 20.67 -42.42
CA THR A 581 -15.75 21.44 -41.31
C THR A 581 -15.11 21.07 -39.95
N GLN A 582 -13.84 20.66 -39.96
CA GLN A 582 -13.13 19.96 -38.89
C GLN A 582 -13.16 20.60 -37.50
N ASP A 583 -13.26 21.93 -37.43
CA ASP A 583 -13.19 22.68 -36.18
C ASP A 583 -14.53 23.21 -35.70
N ASP A 584 -15.56 23.09 -36.53
CA ASP A 584 -16.88 23.56 -36.15
C ASP A 584 -17.44 22.64 -35.08
N ALA A 585 -18.05 23.28 -34.08
CA ALA A 585 -18.82 22.53 -33.12
C ALA A 585 -20.14 22.11 -33.75
N TRP A 586 -20.68 20.98 -33.35
CA TRP A 586 -22.01 20.54 -33.76
C TRP A 586 -22.99 20.80 -32.63
N ILE A 587 -24.06 21.52 -32.94
CA ILE A 587 -25.17 21.79 -32.04
C ILE A 587 -26.29 20.79 -32.33
N ILE A 588 -26.78 20.15 -31.28
CA ILE A 588 -27.94 19.26 -31.30
C ILE A 588 -28.95 19.84 -30.31
N THR A 589 -30.11 20.27 -30.81
CA THR A 589 -31.21 20.73 -29.96
C THR A 589 -32.29 19.66 -29.92
N GLY A 590 -32.85 19.40 -28.74
CA GLY A 590 -33.97 18.48 -28.59
C GLY A 590 -35.25 19.01 -29.23
N GLY A 591 -36.25 18.14 -29.40
CA GLY A 591 -37.50 18.50 -30.09
C GLY A 591 -37.48 18.31 -31.61
N GLY A 592 -36.53 17.53 -32.14
CA GLY A 592 -36.57 17.02 -33.51
C GLY A 592 -35.84 17.88 -34.56
N THR A 593 -35.15 18.95 -34.15
CA THR A 593 -34.30 19.73 -35.07
C THR A 593 -33.09 18.92 -35.56
N LEU A 594 -32.72 19.11 -36.83
CA LEU A 594 -31.52 18.49 -37.38
C LEU A 594 -30.25 19.10 -36.75
N PRO A 595 -29.23 18.28 -36.41
CA PRO A 595 -27.95 18.80 -35.94
C PRO A 595 -27.31 19.75 -36.96
N GLN A 596 -26.71 20.84 -36.48
CA GLN A 596 -26.08 21.86 -37.32
C GLN A 596 -24.65 22.16 -36.86
N SER A 597 -23.73 22.32 -37.80
CA SER A 597 -22.39 22.82 -37.52
C SER A 597 -22.41 24.33 -37.26
N THR A 598 -21.58 24.81 -36.32
CA THR A 598 -21.44 26.23 -36.00
C THR A 598 -19.97 26.63 -35.90
N GLU A 599 -19.64 27.78 -36.48
CA GLU A 599 -18.31 28.39 -36.37
C GLU A 599 -18.12 29.14 -35.04
N ARG A 600 -19.19 29.38 -34.27
CA ARG A 600 -19.17 30.17 -33.03
C ARG A 600 -18.09 29.71 -32.04
N PHE A 601 -17.95 28.40 -31.92
CA PHE A 601 -17.03 27.75 -30.99
C PHE A 601 -15.71 27.31 -31.64
N ARG A 602 -15.48 27.69 -32.90
CA ARG A 602 -14.24 27.39 -33.61
C ARG A 602 -13.03 27.92 -32.81
N SER A 603 -12.00 27.09 -32.70
CA SER A 603 -10.76 27.37 -31.97
C SER A 603 -9.58 26.71 -32.68
N ASN A 604 -8.40 27.33 -32.64
CA ASN A 604 -7.14 26.76 -33.10
C ASN A 604 -6.38 25.98 -32.01
N ALA A 605 -6.87 26.01 -30.77
CA ALA A 605 -6.30 25.23 -29.67
C ALA A 605 -6.50 23.73 -29.92
N GLN A 606 -5.44 22.95 -29.68
CA GLN A 606 -5.43 21.50 -29.94
C GLN A 606 -5.97 20.66 -28.79
N GLU A 607 -5.92 21.15 -27.55
CA GLU A 607 -6.27 20.37 -26.36
C GLU A 607 -7.56 20.87 -25.73
N ALA A 608 -8.32 19.94 -25.16
CA ALA A 608 -9.62 20.24 -24.57
C ALA A 608 -9.53 21.28 -23.44
N ASP A 609 -8.49 21.19 -22.59
CA ASP A 609 -8.20 22.08 -21.47
C ASP A 609 -8.17 23.58 -21.83
N MET A 610 -7.70 23.92 -23.03
CA MET A 610 -7.70 25.27 -23.58
C MET A 610 -8.99 25.58 -24.34
N ARG A 611 -9.52 24.61 -25.09
CA ARG A 611 -10.73 24.80 -25.93
C ARG A 611 -11.98 25.08 -25.10
N VAL A 612 -12.10 24.51 -23.89
CA VAL A 612 -13.27 24.73 -23.02
C VAL A 612 -13.56 26.20 -22.73
N TRP A 613 -12.53 27.05 -22.64
CA TRP A 613 -12.73 28.48 -22.37
C TRP A 613 -13.28 29.27 -23.56
N ARG A 614 -13.03 28.83 -24.80
CA ARG A 614 -13.74 29.39 -25.97
C ARG A 614 -15.24 29.12 -25.85
N HIS A 615 -15.62 27.92 -25.43
CA HIS A 615 -17.02 27.58 -25.19
C HIS A 615 -17.62 28.39 -24.02
N ALA A 616 -16.89 28.51 -22.91
CA ALA A 616 -17.34 29.23 -21.71
C ALA A 616 -17.56 30.73 -21.96
N THR A 617 -16.68 31.34 -22.74
CA THR A 617 -16.78 32.76 -23.12
C THR A 617 -17.85 32.98 -24.18
N GLN A 618 -18.03 32.05 -25.12
CA GLN A 618 -18.94 32.23 -26.24
C GLN A 618 -20.38 31.79 -26.00
N THR A 619 -20.74 30.94 -25.02
CA THR A 619 -22.15 30.57 -24.71
C THR A 619 -23.03 31.80 -24.42
N GLN A 620 -24.36 31.71 -24.53
CA GLN A 620 -25.28 32.81 -24.17
C GLN A 620 -25.63 32.85 -22.68
N HIS A 621 -25.35 31.77 -21.95
CA HIS A 621 -25.74 31.65 -20.54
C HIS A 621 -24.79 32.38 -19.60
N GLN A 622 -25.31 32.78 -18.42
CA GLN A 622 -24.56 33.52 -17.40
C GLN A 622 -23.92 32.59 -16.37
N HIS A 623 -24.57 31.47 -16.04
CA HIS A 623 -24.09 30.51 -15.04
C HIS A 623 -23.40 29.32 -15.72
N VAL A 624 -22.06 29.36 -15.76
CA VAL A 624 -21.22 28.45 -16.55
C VAL A 624 -20.41 27.54 -15.64
N LEU A 625 -20.72 26.24 -15.64
CA LEU A 625 -19.93 25.21 -14.97
C LEU A 625 -18.94 24.59 -15.95
N VAL A 626 -17.65 24.59 -15.62
CA VAL A 626 -16.62 23.87 -16.37
C VAL A 626 -16.21 22.64 -15.58
N TYR A 627 -16.38 21.46 -16.17
CA TYR A 627 -15.94 20.19 -15.60
C TYR A 627 -14.59 19.79 -16.22
N SER A 628 -13.52 19.99 -15.45
CA SER A 628 -12.20 19.44 -15.79
C SER A 628 -11.39 19.15 -14.52
N PRO A 629 -11.05 17.86 -14.27
CA PRO A 629 -10.10 17.49 -13.22
C PRO A 629 -8.70 18.10 -13.37
N ASP A 630 -8.34 18.64 -14.55
CA ASP A 630 -7.03 19.28 -14.71
C ASP A 630 -7.03 20.66 -14.04
N THR A 631 -6.08 20.86 -13.13
CA THR A 631 -5.87 22.14 -12.47
C THR A 631 -5.40 23.24 -13.42
N ASP A 632 -4.87 22.89 -14.60
CA ASP A 632 -4.49 23.89 -15.62
C ASP A 632 -5.71 24.69 -16.09
N VAL A 633 -6.89 24.06 -16.16
CA VAL A 633 -8.10 24.69 -16.70
C VAL A 633 -8.54 25.91 -15.90
N TYR A 634 -8.62 25.83 -14.57
CA TYR A 634 -9.04 26.99 -13.78
C TYR A 634 -7.98 28.10 -13.79
N ASN A 635 -6.69 27.75 -13.89
CA ASN A 635 -5.62 28.73 -14.01
C ASN A 635 -5.67 29.47 -15.36
N ILE A 636 -6.03 28.79 -16.46
CA ILE A 636 -6.32 29.46 -17.74
C ILE A 636 -7.55 30.37 -17.60
N GLY A 637 -8.54 29.96 -16.79
CA GLY A 637 -9.74 30.73 -16.52
C GLY A 637 -9.53 32.11 -15.90
N ILE A 638 -8.50 32.28 -15.08
CA ILE A 638 -8.27 33.55 -14.35
C ILE A 638 -7.93 34.73 -15.27
N VAL A 639 -7.47 34.46 -16.51
CA VAL A 639 -7.15 35.49 -17.51
C VAL A 639 -8.26 35.68 -18.54
N MET A 640 -9.36 34.92 -18.44
CA MET A 640 -10.47 35.07 -19.36
C MET A 640 -11.17 36.42 -19.16
N PRO A 641 -11.71 37.02 -20.24
CA PRO A 641 -12.38 38.30 -20.16
C PRO A 641 -13.43 38.31 -19.06
N GLN A 642 -13.35 39.31 -18.18
CA GLN A 642 -14.33 39.53 -17.12
C GLN A 642 -15.65 39.97 -17.77
N SER A 643 -16.54 39.01 -17.98
CA SER A 643 -17.90 39.25 -18.48
C SER A 643 -18.88 39.29 -17.31
N THR A 644 -20.15 39.55 -17.58
CA THR A 644 -21.24 39.43 -16.59
C THR A 644 -21.48 37.98 -16.12
N LYS A 645 -20.72 37.01 -16.66
CA LYS A 645 -20.89 35.59 -16.40
C LYS A 645 -20.19 35.16 -15.12
N HIS A 646 -20.77 34.14 -14.49
CA HIS A 646 -20.23 33.46 -13.32
C HIS A 646 -19.63 32.11 -13.74
N TYR A 647 -18.33 31.95 -13.52
CA TYR A 647 -17.57 30.76 -13.88
C TYR A 647 -17.20 29.96 -12.65
N VAL A 648 -17.65 28.71 -12.61
CA VAL A 648 -17.25 27.74 -11.59
C VAL A 648 -16.57 26.56 -12.28
N VAL A 649 -15.38 26.20 -11.80
CA VAL A 649 -14.62 25.04 -12.32
C VAL A 649 -14.62 23.92 -11.30
N GLN A 650 -15.01 22.72 -11.71
CA GLN A 650 -14.97 21.53 -10.87
C GLN A 650 -13.64 20.78 -11.03
N ILE A 651 -12.84 20.73 -9.96
CA ILE A 651 -11.45 20.25 -9.93
C ILE A 651 -11.30 18.87 -9.25
N ASN A 652 -12.26 17.95 -9.47
CA ASN A 652 -12.35 16.68 -8.73
C ASN A 652 -11.07 15.83 -8.79
N ILE A 653 -10.73 15.20 -7.66
CA ILE A 653 -9.80 14.08 -7.59
C ILE A 653 -10.61 12.79 -7.77
N PRO A 654 -10.15 11.79 -8.55
CA PRO A 654 -10.82 10.49 -8.62
C PRO A 654 -11.09 9.94 -7.21
N HIS A 655 -12.34 9.58 -6.92
CA HIS A 655 -12.81 9.01 -5.65
C HIS A 655 -12.87 9.96 -4.42
N GLY A 656 -12.72 11.27 -4.60
CA GLY A 656 -12.92 12.27 -3.54
C GLY A 656 -14.28 12.99 -3.61
N PRO A 657 -14.69 13.71 -2.55
CA PRO A 657 -15.84 14.61 -2.62
C PRO A 657 -15.59 15.70 -3.68
N PRO A 658 -16.64 16.19 -4.36
CA PRO A 658 -16.46 17.16 -5.41
C PRO A 658 -15.94 18.49 -4.85
N ARG A 659 -15.05 19.14 -5.61
CA ARG A 659 -14.45 20.42 -5.25
C ARG A 659 -14.57 21.40 -6.39
N TYR A 660 -14.88 22.65 -6.06
CA TYR A 660 -15.15 23.69 -7.03
C TYR A 660 -14.29 24.92 -6.77
N VAL A 661 -13.96 25.65 -7.83
CA VAL A 661 -13.29 26.95 -7.80
C VAL A 661 -14.17 27.97 -8.50
N ASP A 662 -14.64 28.97 -7.76
CA ASP A 662 -15.32 30.13 -8.30
C ASP A 662 -14.26 31.14 -8.77
N ILE A 663 -14.12 31.27 -10.10
CA ILE A 663 -13.08 32.12 -10.72
C ILE A 663 -13.33 33.59 -10.40
N ASN A 664 -14.58 34.01 -10.40
CA ASN A 664 -14.95 35.39 -10.14
C ASN A 664 -14.57 35.77 -8.70
N LYS A 665 -14.90 34.93 -7.71
CA LYS A 665 -14.47 35.13 -6.31
C LYS A 665 -12.97 35.04 -6.12
N LEU A 666 -12.28 34.18 -6.87
CA LEU A 666 -10.82 34.06 -6.78
C LEU A 666 -10.13 35.36 -7.23
N LEU A 667 -10.59 35.95 -8.33
CA LEU A 667 -10.07 37.23 -8.82
C LEU A 667 -10.39 38.39 -7.88
N VAL A 668 -11.57 38.41 -7.27
CA VAL A 668 -11.90 39.37 -6.20
C VAL A 668 -10.95 39.19 -5.01
N SER A 669 -10.68 37.94 -4.61
CA SER A 669 -9.75 37.64 -3.51
C SER A 669 -8.34 38.14 -3.81
N PHE A 670 -7.86 38.06 -5.05
CA PHE A 670 -6.56 38.62 -5.43
C PHE A 670 -6.53 40.14 -5.31
N ARG A 671 -7.60 40.84 -5.70
CA ARG A 671 -7.68 42.30 -5.61
C ARG A 671 -7.75 42.83 -4.18
N LEU A 672 -8.34 42.04 -3.29
CA LEU A 672 -8.46 42.37 -1.87
C LEU A 672 -7.24 41.94 -1.06
N ASP A 673 -6.27 41.24 -1.66
CA ASP A 673 -5.09 40.75 -0.96
C ASP A 673 -4.11 41.91 -0.69
N PRO A 674 -3.81 42.24 0.59
CA PRO A 674 -2.92 43.34 0.92
C PRO A 674 -1.49 43.16 0.40
N ASP A 675 -1.00 41.92 0.28
CA ASP A 675 0.34 41.63 -0.24
C ASP A 675 0.43 41.87 -1.76
N LEU A 676 -0.71 41.97 -2.44
CA LEU A 676 -0.80 42.25 -3.89
C LEU A 676 -1.26 43.68 -4.19
N ALA A 677 -1.53 44.49 -3.16
CA ALA A 677 -2.10 45.84 -3.32
C ALA A 677 -1.23 46.76 -4.18
N SER A 678 0.10 46.60 -4.13
CA SER A 678 1.05 47.41 -4.91
C SER A 678 1.13 47.03 -6.39
N LEU A 679 0.49 45.93 -6.80
CA LEU A 679 0.54 45.44 -8.18
C LEU A 679 -0.58 46.04 -9.04
N PRO A 680 -0.44 46.04 -10.38
CA PRO A 680 -1.50 46.47 -11.28
C PRO A 680 -2.76 45.59 -11.14
N GLN A 681 -3.80 46.13 -10.53
CA GLN A 681 -5.03 45.41 -10.15
C GLN A 681 -5.77 44.77 -11.34
N ASN A 682 -5.66 45.37 -12.52
CA ASN A 682 -6.22 44.87 -13.77
C ASN A 682 -5.39 43.73 -14.40
N GLN A 683 -4.16 43.50 -13.95
CA GLN A 683 -3.26 42.47 -14.48
C GLN A 683 -3.02 41.32 -13.50
N LEU A 684 -3.62 41.33 -12.30
CA LEU A 684 -3.40 40.30 -11.29
C LEU A 684 -3.65 38.88 -11.80
N GLY A 685 -4.70 38.65 -12.59
CA GLY A 685 -4.94 37.35 -13.21
C GLY A 685 -3.78 36.90 -14.11
N SER A 686 -3.27 37.82 -14.95
CA SER A 686 -2.12 37.55 -15.84
C SER A 686 -0.85 37.29 -15.06
N ILE A 687 -0.58 38.06 -14.01
CA ILE A 687 0.56 37.86 -13.11
C ILE A 687 0.47 36.47 -12.47
N MET A 688 -0.68 36.12 -11.89
CA MET A 688 -0.86 34.81 -11.25
C MET A 688 -0.70 33.65 -12.23
N LEU A 689 -1.17 33.78 -13.48
CA LEU A 689 -0.95 32.79 -14.52
C LEU A 689 0.54 32.68 -14.90
N GLN A 690 1.25 33.80 -15.03
CA GLN A 690 2.69 33.79 -15.32
C GLN A 690 3.49 33.13 -14.20
N LEU A 691 3.15 33.38 -12.92
CA LEU A 691 3.77 32.70 -11.78
C LEU A 691 3.46 31.20 -11.80
N TYR A 692 2.25 30.80 -12.18
CA TYR A 692 1.90 29.40 -12.37
C TYR A 692 2.77 28.74 -13.45
N ILE A 693 2.95 29.41 -14.59
CA ILE A 693 3.71 28.93 -15.74
C ILE A 693 5.22 28.85 -15.44
N THR A 694 5.81 29.93 -14.90
CA THR A 694 7.26 30.04 -14.63
C THR A 694 7.74 29.09 -13.53
N THR A 695 6.85 28.68 -12.63
CA THR A 695 7.13 27.66 -11.61
C THR A 695 6.91 26.23 -12.12
N GLY A 696 6.89 26.04 -13.44
CA GLY A 696 6.79 24.77 -14.14
C GLY A 696 5.35 24.36 -14.44
N CYS A 697 5.03 24.15 -15.71
CA CYS A 697 3.75 23.61 -16.19
C CYS A 697 4.02 22.56 -17.28
N ASP A 698 3.00 22.08 -17.99
CA ASP A 698 3.24 21.10 -19.05
C ASP A 698 4.01 21.67 -20.26
N TYR A 699 4.14 23.00 -20.35
CA TYR A 699 4.87 23.70 -21.41
C TYR A 699 6.25 24.20 -21.00
N ILE A 700 6.49 24.44 -19.70
CA ILE A 700 7.72 25.07 -19.19
C ILE A 700 8.29 24.23 -18.07
N SER A 701 9.61 24.06 -18.07
CA SER A 701 10.32 23.34 -17.03
C SER A 701 10.22 24.02 -15.67
N TYR A 702 10.22 23.21 -14.62
CA TYR A 702 10.43 23.67 -13.27
C TYR A 702 11.90 24.04 -13.02
N ILE A 703 12.16 25.11 -12.26
CA ILE A 703 13.51 25.43 -11.79
C ILE A 703 13.87 24.51 -10.63
N SER A 704 14.84 23.63 -10.85
CA SER A 704 15.34 22.67 -9.86
C SER A 704 15.62 23.34 -8.52
N GLY A 705 15.00 22.83 -7.45
CA GLY A 705 15.12 23.35 -6.09
C GLY A 705 14.10 24.43 -5.68
N ILE A 706 13.36 25.05 -6.61
CA ILE A 706 12.45 26.18 -6.30
C ILE A 706 10.97 25.79 -6.52
N GLY A 707 10.35 25.18 -5.50
CA GLY A 707 8.98 24.62 -5.54
C GLY A 707 7.89 25.65 -5.84
N LYS A 708 6.74 25.24 -6.43
CA LYS A 708 5.54 26.12 -6.51
C LYS A 708 5.18 26.72 -5.15
N ALA A 709 5.26 25.92 -4.09
CA ALA A 709 5.00 26.35 -2.71
C ALA A 709 6.04 27.35 -2.19
N THR A 710 7.32 27.10 -2.44
CA THR A 710 8.42 27.99 -2.03
C THR A 710 8.35 29.31 -2.78
N PHE A 711 8.14 29.24 -4.09
CA PHE A 711 8.05 30.40 -4.95
C PHE A 711 6.83 31.26 -4.62
N LEU A 712 5.64 30.67 -4.45
CA LEU A 712 4.46 31.42 -4.01
C LEU A 712 4.68 32.13 -2.68
N LYS A 713 5.31 31.47 -1.70
CA LYS A 713 5.63 32.09 -0.41
C LYS A 713 6.50 33.33 -0.59
N ILE A 714 7.59 33.21 -1.36
CA ILE A 714 8.52 34.31 -1.62
C ILE A 714 7.83 35.42 -2.44
N PHE A 715 6.99 35.04 -3.41
CA PHE A 715 6.23 35.98 -4.22
C PHE A 715 5.34 36.88 -3.37
N PHE A 716 4.51 36.33 -2.48
CA PHE A 716 3.66 37.15 -1.61
C PHE A 716 4.48 38.02 -0.64
N GLN A 717 5.67 37.59 -0.22
CA GLN A 717 6.54 38.40 0.65
C GLN A 717 7.21 39.58 -0.07
N HIS A 718 7.43 39.46 -1.39
CA HIS A 718 8.24 40.40 -2.18
C HIS A 718 7.59 40.75 -3.52
N ALA A 719 6.26 40.81 -3.57
CA ALA A 719 5.50 40.87 -4.81
C ALA A 719 5.88 42.08 -5.68
N GLY A 720 6.04 43.25 -5.05
CA GLY A 720 6.44 44.46 -5.78
C GLY A 720 7.85 44.40 -6.36
N PHE A 721 8.80 43.79 -5.63
CA PHE A 721 10.18 43.63 -6.12
C PHE A 721 10.24 42.67 -7.30
N ILE A 722 9.57 41.53 -7.20
CA ILE A 722 9.56 40.49 -8.24
C ILE A 722 8.88 40.97 -9.52
N THR A 723 7.89 41.85 -9.41
CA THR A 723 7.18 42.42 -10.56
C THR A 723 7.83 43.70 -11.10
N GLY A 724 8.92 44.19 -10.49
CA GLY A 724 9.61 45.42 -10.91
C GLY A 724 8.78 46.69 -10.69
N THR A 725 7.83 46.68 -9.74
CA THR A 725 7.07 47.89 -9.37
C THR A 725 7.78 48.76 -8.33
N TYR A 726 8.84 48.24 -7.69
CA TYR A 726 9.85 49.05 -7.00
C TYR A 726 11.01 49.31 -7.96
N THR A 727 11.00 50.48 -8.61
CA THR A 727 12.19 51.15 -9.15
C THR A 727 12.44 52.41 -8.36
#